data_AF-A0A507DX42-F1
#
_entry.id   AF-A0A507DX42-F1
#
_cell.length_a   1.000
_cell.length_b   1.000
_cell.length_c   1.000
_cell.angle_alpha   90.00
_cell.angle_beta   90.00
_cell.angle_gamma   90.00
#
_symmetry.space_group_name_H-M   'P 1'
#
loop_
_entity.id
_entity.type
_entity.pdbx_description
1 polymer ?
#
loop_
_entity_poly.entity_id
_entity_poly.type
_entity_poly.pdbx_seq_one_letter_code
_entity_poly.pdbx_strand_id
1 'polypeptide(L)'
;MSGDGRDGMAPEDAGETRNPPAQPAPGAGTPVPPPMHNLPRDTSTPSLNIPSSGQQPQQQSPPVAPATLQPPPSSIASARGETPTTAPSRSSRRGGGADTAGTTGAGEDNEPEDFYLGGLFNLEVSPGYRFLEGLRGGREHDENLITHLKDRTHSLHAFLLSCAEYEKQLMKRCKDVNADVQKLRLEIDRTASKQFTENTEIGELKRELLKAENEVKLAKERESKLEKDIEESQEKKKTLTEDIDEIRRHKADMLEPQLIASSKELKLEVIQRRHQVENLEKDQEEKDATYEMVMHEVERLEMERERHAAAFSQANEMPQKIIKQAEILRDAINSLVVENVKQSTLSQQLDKELDRLAKKRKDQEEHKLDQSAEYEQRRREIHEMERQCDEIFTQHQIAKEQLAVHKGERVRLELALKKCVVEIRREHDLLLRSLREKDVLLKSLRRLDTTVTNIRLSTPLLHQQLIDHSRTLETAKRDEKHFRKQVQALRKHIDLTLYEYLKTESGERAQSEALARELGVNRRLEEELEGKVARTEVLRRGVDELKIEKELKSRELIRIRNKLKTIKDDVTIKETAVVDAGKRCQEAVVRLKEFATLYDVVKNERNKYLNQIQATTQRAAEMKEKIKILLNEIEILRHEITHKDRELTTRRQTNTAAYAQRDSAKNEANKLLLQYRERRAEIDQNLSRIETLQLLIAAAESDLVSLRSRHETLLKTRNTTGTHLLDRHDELCILYEKLNLTNEVSQRGEEALQNIQATVRKLSIIAADLSRGVETLKRGMPRREVAQAKERIDELLDSLAQAKERSRELSSRMESPWEPDRTRDLGGSDPTHKHLVKKIRDVEEKLAEREERILEKDLILSEVSTLTDRLKRQTLDGRSESHAVAGKVNDLSKRIKHTTKAMMARVSELAMHQGMAVALYQEKVNKELLIEEAKTRLASGLAPTPAIEREFYRAEYKSHEQAVAQQAIAERKMRAQANGCIDTDDEFYIYPTLRTTAQPRPNAYIPDTTPSVTAAAAAAARGVVTELPIPKPYGGHAPFRPREKGAQMRYFRRAVIKAVEI
;
A
#
# COMPACT_ATOMS: atom_id res chain seq x y z
N MET A 1 -48.49 -62.99 -33.91
CA MET A 1 -48.90 -61.86 -34.77
C MET A 1 -50.31 -61.46 -34.38
N SER A 2 -50.65 -60.17 -34.52
CA SER A 2 -52.01 -59.60 -34.40
C SER A 2 -52.62 -59.57 -32.99
N GLY A 3 -53.40 -58.53 -32.69
CA GLY A 3 -54.14 -58.34 -31.43
C GLY A 3 -54.30 -56.86 -31.05
N ASP A 4 -55.51 -56.32 -31.23
CA ASP A 4 -55.91 -54.95 -30.83
C ASP A 4 -56.55 -54.90 -29.43
N GLY A 5 -56.74 -53.68 -28.89
CA GLY A 5 -57.53 -53.38 -27.67
C GLY A 5 -56.67 -52.78 -26.55
N ARG A 6 -56.94 -51.59 -25.99
CA ARG A 6 -58.15 -50.96 -25.40
C ARG A 6 -58.44 -51.35 -23.94
N ASP A 7 -58.36 -50.31 -23.10
CA ASP A 7 -59.29 -49.92 -22.03
C ASP A 7 -59.69 -50.89 -20.89
N GLY A 8 -59.48 -50.42 -19.65
CA GLY A 8 -60.17 -50.88 -18.43
C GLY A 8 -59.45 -51.94 -17.59
N MET A 9 -59.76 -52.10 -16.29
CA MET A 9 -60.49 -51.21 -15.36
C MET A 9 -60.13 -51.59 -13.89
N ALA A 10 -60.61 -50.83 -12.90
CA ALA A 10 -60.44 -51.13 -11.46
C ALA A 10 -61.35 -52.29 -10.99
N PRO A 11 -61.22 -52.73 -9.71
CA PRO A 11 -62.07 -52.16 -8.64
C PRO A 11 -61.29 -51.81 -7.34
N GLU A 12 -61.61 -50.69 -6.65
CA GLU A 12 -62.47 -50.55 -5.44
C GLU A 12 -61.83 -51.04 -4.13
N ASP A 13 -61.98 -50.39 -2.95
CA ASP A 13 -62.19 -48.98 -2.55
C ASP A 13 -61.70 -48.88 -1.06
N ALA A 14 -61.96 -47.95 -0.12
CA ALA A 14 -62.79 -46.74 0.05
C ALA A 14 -62.16 -45.87 1.17
N GLY A 15 -62.55 -44.61 1.44
CA GLY A 15 -63.49 -43.73 0.74
C GLY A 15 -63.77 -42.44 1.57
N GLU A 16 -64.28 -41.39 0.91
CA GLU A 16 -64.93 -40.18 1.50
C GLU A 16 -64.10 -39.22 2.41
N THR A 17 -64.29 -37.88 2.42
CA THR A 17 -65.11 -36.96 1.59
C THR A 17 -64.59 -35.49 1.58
N ARG A 18 -64.98 -34.75 0.52
CA ARG A 18 -65.30 -33.29 0.47
C ARG A 18 -64.21 -32.19 0.66
N ASN A 19 -63.68 -31.77 -0.49
CA ASN A 19 -63.88 -30.46 -1.16
C ASN A 19 -63.38 -29.09 -0.57
N PRO A 20 -63.22 -28.05 -1.44
CA PRO A 20 -62.38 -26.86 -1.22
C PRO A 20 -63.22 -25.55 -1.37
N PRO A 21 -62.78 -24.40 -1.98
CA PRO A 21 -61.44 -23.77 -2.17
C PRO A 21 -61.41 -22.29 -1.72
N ALA A 22 -60.27 -21.57 -1.89
CA ALA A 22 -60.25 -20.14 -2.33
C ALA A 22 -58.83 -19.57 -2.57
N GLN A 23 -58.78 -18.46 -3.33
CA GLN A 23 -57.65 -17.56 -3.65
C GLN A 23 -57.79 -16.24 -2.81
N PRO A 24 -57.05 -15.13 -3.09
CA PRO A 24 -55.61 -14.88 -3.29
C PRO A 24 -55.06 -13.79 -2.30
N ALA A 25 -53.81 -13.35 -2.47
CA ALA A 25 -53.27 -12.12 -1.86
C ALA A 25 -53.85 -10.85 -2.53
N PRO A 26 -53.86 -9.66 -1.86
CA PRO A 26 -52.70 -8.74 -1.98
C PRO A 26 -52.44 -7.79 -0.78
N GLY A 27 -51.35 -7.02 -0.82
CA GLY A 27 -51.35 -5.61 -0.34
C GLY A 27 -50.43 -5.20 0.82
N ALA A 28 -49.34 -4.48 0.48
CA ALA A 28 -48.64 -3.37 1.18
C ALA A 28 -48.73 -3.15 2.71
N GLY A 29 -47.58 -2.83 3.33
CA GLY A 29 -47.53 -2.08 4.61
C GLY A 29 -46.19 -2.10 5.37
N THR A 30 -45.59 -0.93 5.60
CA THR A 30 -44.55 -0.68 6.63
C THR A 30 -45.18 -0.61 8.03
N PRO A 31 -44.46 -0.92 9.14
CA PRO A 31 -43.97 0.19 9.99
C PRO A 31 -42.68 -0.05 10.84
N VAL A 32 -42.32 0.99 11.58
CA VAL A 32 -41.24 1.21 12.57
C VAL A 32 -41.45 0.41 13.89
N PRO A 33 -40.39 0.06 14.66
CA PRO A 33 -40.49 -0.73 15.91
C PRO A 33 -40.94 0.04 17.18
N PRO A 34 -41.42 -0.67 18.24
CA PRO A 34 -41.90 -0.09 19.51
C PRO A 34 -40.87 -0.09 20.69
N PRO A 35 -41.16 0.61 21.81
CA PRO A 35 -40.24 0.80 22.96
C PRO A 35 -40.53 -0.07 24.22
N MET A 36 -39.79 0.19 25.33
CA MET A 36 -39.67 -0.67 26.53
C MET A 36 -40.71 -0.47 27.66
N HIS A 37 -40.98 -1.55 28.42
CA HIS A 37 -41.39 -1.64 29.85
C HIS A 37 -41.43 -3.16 30.25
N ASN A 38 -41.43 -3.65 31.51
CA ASN A 38 -41.43 -3.03 32.85
C ASN A 38 -40.75 -3.93 33.93
N LEU A 39 -40.65 -3.42 35.18
CA LEU A 39 -40.43 -4.13 36.46
C LEU A 39 -41.81 -4.54 37.10
N PRO A 40 -41.98 -5.15 38.33
CA PRO A 40 -41.05 -5.20 39.49
C PRO A 40 -41.15 -6.39 40.53
N ARG A 41 -40.36 -6.28 41.64
CA ARG A 41 -40.50 -6.87 43.02
C ARG A 41 -40.35 -8.41 43.22
N ASP A 42 -40.00 -8.98 44.39
CA ASP A 42 -39.31 -8.64 45.68
C ASP A 42 -39.09 -10.02 46.42
N THR A 43 -38.36 -10.31 47.52
CA THR A 43 -37.59 -9.61 48.59
C THR A 43 -36.11 -10.15 48.64
N SER A 44 -35.38 -10.62 49.67
CA SER A 44 -35.50 -10.90 51.14
C SER A 44 -34.09 -10.93 51.85
N THR A 45 -34.00 -11.14 53.18
CA THR A 45 -32.75 -11.33 53.98
C THR A 45 -32.98 -12.20 55.24
N PRO A 46 -31.96 -12.89 55.83
CA PRO A 46 -31.13 -12.36 56.96
C PRO A 46 -29.67 -12.93 56.99
N SER A 47 -28.85 -12.87 58.07
CA SER A 47 -28.28 -11.74 58.87
C SER A 47 -27.11 -12.26 59.77
N LEU A 48 -26.54 -11.43 60.69
CA LEU A 48 -25.48 -11.71 61.72
C LEU A 48 -24.02 -11.87 61.19
N ASN A 49 -22.94 -11.47 61.89
CA ASN A 49 -22.78 -10.83 63.22
C ASN A 49 -21.58 -9.81 63.26
N ILE A 50 -21.42 -9.04 64.35
CA ILE A 50 -20.58 -7.81 64.50
C ILE A 50 -19.83 -7.84 65.87
N PRO A 51 -18.67 -7.15 66.14
CA PRO A 51 -17.91 -6.10 65.42
C PRO A 51 -16.51 -6.61 64.93
N SER A 52 -15.31 -5.99 64.98
CA SER A 52 -14.67 -4.77 65.58
C SER A 52 -13.26 -4.54 64.93
N SER A 53 -12.37 -3.56 65.25
CA SER A 53 -12.43 -2.11 65.62
C SER A 53 -10.99 -1.53 65.82
N GLY A 54 -10.65 -0.30 65.35
CA GLY A 54 -9.36 0.37 65.72
C GLY A 54 -8.81 1.42 64.72
N GLN A 55 -8.05 2.42 65.20
CA GLN A 55 -7.51 3.56 64.43
C GLN A 55 -6.01 3.43 64.06
N GLN A 56 -5.67 3.79 62.81
CA GLN A 56 -4.56 4.66 62.30
C GLN A 56 -3.09 4.58 62.86
N PRO A 57 -2.07 5.19 62.19
CA PRO A 57 -0.81 4.48 61.93
C PRO A 57 0.49 5.16 62.43
N GLN A 58 1.64 4.44 62.38
CA GLN A 58 2.93 4.96 61.87
C GLN A 58 4.07 3.90 61.74
N GLN A 59 5.03 4.20 60.85
CA GLN A 59 6.47 3.83 60.79
C GLN A 59 6.99 2.40 61.11
N GLN A 60 7.86 1.87 60.23
CA GLN A 60 9.25 1.50 60.58
C GLN A 60 10.15 1.23 59.35
N SER A 61 11.48 1.15 59.54
CA SER A 61 12.51 0.99 58.48
C SER A 61 13.77 0.25 59.06
N PRO A 62 14.95 0.12 58.39
CA PRO A 62 15.57 -1.19 58.14
C PRO A 62 16.82 -1.57 58.98
N PRO A 63 17.28 -2.84 58.92
CA PRO A 63 18.62 -3.28 59.33
C PRO A 63 19.68 -3.08 58.22
N VAL A 64 21.01 -3.22 58.35
CA VAL A 64 22.09 -3.12 59.38
C VAL A 64 23.34 -3.81 58.75
N ALA A 65 24.57 -3.33 59.01
CA ALA A 65 25.84 -3.84 58.44
C ALA A 65 26.65 -4.72 59.43
N PRO A 66 27.89 -5.21 59.11
CA PRO A 66 29.11 -4.42 59.42
C PRO A 66 30.44 -4.71 58.65
N ALA A 67 31.43 -3.79 58.84
CA ALA A 67 32.92 -3.95 58.72
C ALA A 67 33.56 -4.21 57.31
N THR A 68 34.84 -3.91 56.99
CA THR A 68 36.09 -3.89 57.81
C THR A 68 37.28 -3.05 57.23
N LEU A 69 38.05 -2.35 58.10
CA LEU A 69 39.46 -1.83 58.01
C LEU A 69 39.95 -0.70 57.03
N GLN A 70 41.11 -0.10 57.38
CA GLN A 70 41.63 1.25 57.01
C GLN A 70 42.98 1.28 56.20
N PRO A 71 43.36 2.44 55.59
CA PRO A 71 44.62 2.65 54.84
C PRO A 71 45.58 3.80 55.31
N PRO A 72 46.91 3.65 55.11
CA PRO A 72 47.90 4.75 54.94
C PRO A 72 48.85 4.49 53.72
N PRO A 73 49.97 5.22 53.42
CA PRO A 73 50.57 6.43 54.02
C PRO A 73 50.82 7.61 53.00
N SER A 74 52.08 7.89 52.58
CA SER A 74 52.53 9.17 51.97
C SER A 74 53.97 9.13 51.36
N SER A 75 54.48 10.29 50.84
CA SER A 75 55.90 10.68 50.53
C SER A 75 56.41 10.55 49.05
N ILE A 76 57.45 11.24 48.51
CA ILE A 76 58.23 12.49 48.85
C ILE A 76 59.05 13.04 47.62
N ALA A 77 59.27 14.37 47.56
CA ALA A 77 60.35 15.17 46.88
C ALA A 77 60.69 15.17 45.35
N SER A 78 61.05 16.40 44.88
CA SER A 78 62.06 16.79 43.87
C SER A 78 61.85 16.54 42.36
N ALA A 79 62.35 17.38 41.42
CA ALA A 79 63.07 18.67 41.53
C ALA A 79 63.08 19.51 40.21
N ARG A 80 63.19 20.86 40.34
CA ARG A 80 63.61 21.90 39.34
C ARG A 80 62.76 22.03 38.05
N GLY A 81 62.57 23.21 37.44
CA GLY A 81 62.89 24.64 37.72
C GLY A 81 62.05 25.51 36.75
N GLU A 82 62.04 26.84 36.71
CA GLU A 82 62.76 27.91 37.43
C GLU A 82 61.79 29.11 37.68
N THR A 83 62.25 30.19 38.32
CA THR A 83 61.49 31.43 38.64
C THR A 83 62.38 32.66 38.32
N PRO A 84 62.02 33.95 38.54
CA PRO A 84 60.76 34.59 39.00
C PRO A 84 60.17 35.56 37.91
N THR A 85 59.65 36.80 38.04
CA THR A 85 59.59 37.84 39.12
C THR A 85 58.54 38.94 38.85
N THR A 86 57.89 39.45 39.92
CA THR A 86 57.40 40.85 40.16
C THR A 86 56.40 41.59 39.25
N ALA A 87 55.50 42.36 39.91
CA ALA A 87 54.84 43.59 39.44
C ALA A 87 55.70 44.84 39.84
N PRO A 88 55.30 46.15 39.70
CA PRO A 88 54.04 46.73 39.23
C PRO A 88 54.12 48.04 38.39
N SER A 89 52.95 48.54 37.97
CA SER A 89 52.58 49.98 37.82
C SER A 89 53.15 50.91 36.70
N ARG A 90 52.25 51.78 36.22
CA ARG A 90 52.40 53.14 35.63
C ARG A 90 53.21 53.41 34.33
N SER A 91 52.42 53.69 33.28
CA SER A 91 52.45 54.92 32.43
C SER A 91 53.46 55.06 31.27
N SER A 92 53.07 55.93 30.30
CA SER A 92 53.87 56.49 29.17
C SER A 92 54.24 55.52 28.01
N ARG A 93 54.26 55.89 26.72
CA ARG A 93 53.74 57.04 25.91
C ARG A 93 54.01 56.76 24.41
N ARG A 94 53.37 57.53 23.50
CA ARG A 94 53.52 57.60 22.02
C ARG A 94 52.73 56.53 21.21
N GLY A 95 52.22 56.85 20.01
CA GLY A 95 52.13 58.19 19.39
C GLY A 95 51.78 58.19 17.89
N GLY A 96 51.38 59.36 17.38
CA GLY A 96 51.00 59.63 15.98
C GLY A 96 49.49 59.44 15.70
N GLY A 97 48.82 60.27 14.90
CA GLY A 97 49.24 61.53 14.25
C GLY A 97 48.20 62.01 13.21
N ALA A 98 48.25 63.30 12.82
CA ALA A 98 47.30 64.05 11.98
C ALA A 98 45.90 64.30 12.61
N ASP A 99 45.30 65.50 12.71
CA ASP A 99 45.26 66.76 11.91
C ASP A 99 44.04 66.82 10.96
N THR A 100 43.27 67.92 10.77
CA THR A 100 43.25 69.28 11.37
C THR A 100 41.90 69.99 11.08
N ALA A 101 41.54 71.03 11.87
CA ALA A 101 40.48 72.04 11.64
C ALA A 101 39.01 71.52 11.56
N GLY A 102 37.95 72.30 11.81
CA GLY A 102 37.74 73.72 12.19
C GLY A 102 36.23 74.06 11.98
N THR A 103 35.60 75.16 12.43
CA THR A 103 35.99 76.35 13.21
C THR A 103 34.70 77.01 13.76
N THR A 104 34.80 77.99 14.67
CA THR A 104 33.75 78.95 15.16
C THR A 104 32.63 78.41 16.07
N GLY A 105 32.18 79.15 17.09
CA GLY A 105 32.76 80.38 17.68
C GLY A 105 31.79 81.24 18.52
N ALA A 106 32.32 81.95 19.53
CA ALA A 106 31.66 82.92 20.44
C ALA A 106 30.50 82.35 21.30
N GLY A 107 30.09 82.93 22.43
CA GLY A 107 30.50 84.13 23.20
C GLY A 107 29.35 84.44 24.19
N GLU A 108 29.45 85.21 25.28
CA GLU A 108 30.50 85.94 26.00
C GLU A 108 29.96 86.14 27.46
N ASP A 109 30.48 87.09 28.22
CA ASP A 109 29.85 87.69 29.42
C ASP A 109 29.43 86.78 30.60
N ASN A 110 30.25 86.79 31.67
CA ASN A 110 29.82 87.34 32.98
C ASN A 110 31.03 87.46 33.96
N GLU A 111 31.94 88.40 33.70
CA GLU A 111 32.75 89.02 34.76
C GLU A 111 32.34 90.50 34.93
N PRO A 112 31.44 90.81 35.89
CA PRO A 112 31.28 92.20 36.34
C PRO A 112 31.21 92.39 37.87
N GLU A 113 31.59 91.40 38.70
CA GLU A 113 31.54 91.59 40.17
C GLU A 113 32.67 92.50 40.71
N ASP A 114 33.86 92.51 40.09
CA ASP A 114 35.01 93.33 40.57
C ASP A 114 34.84 94.84 40.36
N PHE A 115 34.01 95.29 39.41
CA PHE A 115 33.85 96.73 39.13
C PHE A 115 33.08 97.48 40.23
N TYR A 116 32.28 96.77 41.03
CA TYR A 116 31.43 97.39 42.06
C TYR A 116 32.07 97.47 43.45
N LEU A 117 33.17 96.75 43.70
CA LEU A 117 33.78 96.66 45.03
C LEU A 117 34.81 97.76 45.34
N GLY A 118 35.39 98.43 44.33
CA GLY A 118 36.49 99.37 44.53
C GLY A 118 36.10 100.82 44.89
N GLY A 119 34.99 101.34 44.34
CA GLY A 119 34.72 102.79 44.33
C GLY A 119 33.45 103.27 45.04
N LEU A 120 32.55 102.35 45.44
CA LEU A 120 31.17 102.70 45.86
C LEU A 120 30.87 102.50 47.35
N PHE A 121 31.76 101.88 48.13
CA PHE A 121 31.51 101.54 49.55
C PHE A 121 32.16 102.48 50.58
N ASN A 122 32.95 103.47 50.16
CA ASN A 122 33.57 104.46 51.06
C ASN A 122 33.34 105.88 50.53
N LEU A 123 32.33 106.58 51.07
CA LEU A 123 31.96 107.92 50.62
C LEU A 123 33.12 108.93 50.74
N GLU A 124 33.94 108.81 51.78
CA GLU A 124 35.11 109.66 52.07
C GLU A 124 36.26 109.52 51.04
N VAL A 125 36.21 108.49 50.19
CA VAL A 125 37.17 108.29 49.09
C VAL A 125 36.65 108.91 47.77
N SER A 126 35.36 109.23 47.68
CA SER A 126 34.76 109.83 46.49
C SER A 126 35.39 111.19 46.14
N PRO A 127 35.82 111.43 44.88
CA PRO A 127 36.40 112.70 44.47
C PRO A 127 35.50 113.91 44.77
N GLY A 128 34.17 113.76 44.65
CA GLY A 128 33.23 114.83 44.96
C GLY A 128 33.14 115.16 46.45
N TYR A 129 33.20 114.15 47.32
CA TYR A 129 33.19 114.36 48.78
C TYR A 129 34.49 114.99 49.26
N ARG A 130 35.64 114.54 48.72
CA ARG A 130 36.96 115.15 48.97
C ARG A 130 37.07 116.58 48.45
N PHE A 131 36.42 116.90 47.33
CA PHE A 131 36.33 118.27 46.83
C PHE A 131 35.54 119.17 47.79
N LEU A 132 34.36 118.73 48.25
CA LEU A 132 33.58 119.42 49.28
C LEU A 132 34.34 119.58 50.61
N GLU A 133 35.24 118.66 50.93
CA GLU A 133 36.09 118.72 52.12
C GLU A 133 37.25 119.72 51.98
N GLY A 134 37.91 119.75 50.82
CA GLY A 134 38.98 120.72 50.51
C GLY A 134 38.48 122.16 50.50
N LEU A 135 37.24 122.41 50.07
CA LEU A 135 36.63 123.75 50.08
C LEU A 135 36.51 124.35 51.49
N ARG A 136 36.53 123.53 52.56
CA ARG A 136 36.49 124.00 53.96
C ARG A 136 37.75 124.77 54.37
N GLY A 137 38.85 124.67 53.61
CA GLY A 137 40.08 125.42 53.85
C GLY A 137 40.10 126.85 53.29
N GLY A 138 39.17 127.21 52.39
CA GLY A 138 39.10 128.52 51.74
C GLY A 138 38.08 129.45 52.39
N ARG A 139 38.49 130.67 52.77
CA ARG A 139 37.63 131.66 53.47
C ARG A 139 36.64 132.41 52.55
N GLU A 140 36.05 131.76 51.56
CA GLU A 140 35.17 132.41 50.57
C GLU A 140 33.80 131.72 50.37
N HIS A 141 33.48 130.66 51.13
CA HIS A 141 32.24 129.89 50.95
C HIS A 141 31.50 129.62 52.28
N ASP A 142 30.17 129.54 52.22
CA ASP A 142 29.28 129.30 53.36
C ASP A 142 29.28 127.81 53.79
N GLU A 143 29.67 127.52 55.03
CA GLU A 143 29.70 126.15 55.56
C GLU A 143 28.33 125.45 55.49
N ASN A 144 27.22 126.18 55.62
CA ASN A 144 25.88 125.60 55.62
C ASN A 144 25.51 124.99 54.27
N LEU A 145 26.07 125.52 53.17
CA LEU A 145 25.89 124.96 51.83
C LEU A 145 26.74 123.70 51.63
N ILE A 146 27.95 123.68 52.20
CA ILE A 146 28.87 122.53 52.12
C ILE A 146 28.32 121.33 52.92
N THR A 147 27.78 121.56 54.12
CA THR A 147 27.14 120.50 54.92
C THR A 147 25.90 119.96 54.22
N HIS A 148 24.99 120.83 53.75
CA HIS A 148 23.80 120.40 52.99
C HIS A 148 24.17 119.55 51.76
N LEU A 149 25.23 119.91 51.02
CA LEU A 149 25.70 119.13 49.88
C LEU A 149 26.26 117.76 50.32
N LYS A 150 27.04 117.69 51.41
CA LYS A 150 27.51 116.42 51.97
C LYS A 150 26.33 115.52 52.40
N ASP A 151 25.36 116.03 53.15
CA ASP A 151 24.16 115.28 53.57
C ASP A 151 23.36 114.75 52.37
N ARG A 152 23.26 115.56 51.30
CA ARG A 152 22.59 115.14 50.06
C ARG A 152 23.37 114.04 49.32
N THR A 153 24.71 114.03 49.38
CA THR A 153 25.50 112.89 48.86
C THR A 153 25.38 111.63 49.71
N HIS A 154 25.30 111.74 51.05
CA HIS A 154 25.00 110.60 51.93
C HIS A 154 23.61 110.00 51.63
N SER A 155 22.58 110.85 51.48
CA SER A 155 21.22 110.42 51.16
C SER A 155 21.15 109.70 49.80
N LEU A 156 21.82 110.23 48.78
CA LEU A 156 21.88 109.60 47.45
C LEU A 156 22.61 108.24 47.48
N HIS A 157 23.70 108.15 48.23
CA HIS A 157 24.46 106.90 48.40
C HIS A 157 23.66 105.83 49.16
N ALA A 158 22.94 106.20 50.23
CA ALA A 158 22.05 105.29 50.96
C ALA A 158 20.89 104.77 50.07
N PHE A 159 20.38 105.61 49.16
CA PHE A 159 19.40 105.18 48.17
C PHE A 159 20.00 104.20 47.13
N LEU A 160 21.21 104.47 46.64
CA LEU A 160 21.91 103.53 45.74
C LEU A 160 22.22 102.18 46.40
N LEU A 161 22.58 102.17 47.68
CA LEU A 161 22.76 100.95 48.47
C LEU A 161 21.45 100.13 48.57
N SER A 162 20.33 100.77 48.90
CA SER A 162 19.05 100.05 48.99
C SER A 162 18.53 99.56 47.63
N CYS A 163 18.83 100.26 46.53
CA CYS A 163 18.62 99.74 45.17
C CYS A 163 19.47 98.49 44.89
N ALA A 164 20.77 98.52 45.21
CA ALA A 164 21.66 97.37 45.00
C ALA A 164 21.27 96.16 45.87
N GLU A 165 20.80 96.37 47.11
CA GLU A 165 20.25 95.31 47.95
C GLU A 165 18.95 94.73 47.37
N TYR A 166 18.08 95.57 46.81
CA TYR A 166 16.85 95.14 46.13
C TYR A 166 17.16 94.32 44.87
N GLU A 167 18.10 94.76 44.03
CA GLU A 167 18.58 93.98 42.87
C GLU A 167 19.19 92.65 43.29
N LYS A 168 19.99 92.62 44.37
CA LYS A 168 20.56 91.39 44.92
C LYS A 168 19.49 90.40 45.42
N GLN A 169 18.41 90.90 46.03
CA GLN A 169 17.25 90.09 46.41
C GLN A 169 16.46 89.59 45.19
N LEU A 170 16.28 90.43 44.17
CA LEU A 170 15.58 90.08 42.93
C LEU A 170 16.36 89.01 42.14
N MET A 171 17.67 89.18 41.99
CA MET A 171 18.57 88.20 41.37
C MET A 171 18.60 86.87 42.12
N LYS A 172 18.52 86.89 43.46
CA LYS A 172 18.36 85.66 44.25
C LYS A 172 17.04 84.97 43.92
N ARG A 173 15.90 85.68 43.95
CA ARG A 173 14.59 85.13 43.56
C ARG A 173 14.59 84.58 42.14
N CYS A 174 15.26 85.23 41.19
CA CYS A 174 15.39 84.71 39.82
C CYS A 174 16.20 83.41 39.76
N LYS A 175 17.28 83.28 40.55
CA LYS A 175 18.04 82.03 40.67
C LYS A 175 17.21 80.92 41.32
N ASP A 176 16.48 81.22 42.40
CA ASP A 176 15.62 80.27 43.10
C ASP A 176 14.49 79.75 42.19
N VAL A 177 13.77 80.63 41.50
CA VAL A 177 12.70 80.25 40.54
C VAL A 177 13.24 79.47 39.35
N ASN A 178 14.42 79.81 38.83
CA ASN A 178 15.03 79.06 37.72
C ASN A 178 15.44 77.64 38.17
N ALA A 179 15.93 77.49 39.40
CA ALA A 179 16.21 76.17 39.97
C ALA A 179 14.93 75.31 40.12
N ASP A 180 13.80 75.89 40.54
CA ASP A 180 12.53 75.18 40.63
C ASP A 180 11.93 74.84 39.26
N VAL A 181 12.07 75.71 38.26
CA VAL A 181 11.73 75.39 36.85
C VAL A 181 12.58 74.24 36.32
N GLN A 182 13.86 74.15 36.69
CA GLN A 182 14.73 73.02 36.31
C GLN A 182 14.32 71.71 37.01
N LYS A 183 13.94 71.75 38.30
CA LYS A 183 13.38 70.58 39.01
C LYS A 183 12.11 70.07 38.33
N LEU A 184 11.15 70.96 38.06
CA LEU A 184 9.88 70.62 37.43
C LEU A 184 10.08 70.04 36.02
N ARG A 185 11.05 70.56 35.24
CA ARG A 185 11.43 69.94 33.95
C ARG A 185 11.97 68.52 34.14
N LEU A 186 12.88 68.30 35.09
CA LEU A 186 13.41 66.96 35.39
C LEU A 186 12.33 65.97 35.88
N GLU A 187 11.29 66.46 36.56
CA GLU A 187 10.14 65.63 36.96
C GLU A 187 9.19 65.32 35.79
N ILE A 188 8.99 66.27 34.87
CA ILE A 188 8.28 66.05 33.60
C ILE A 188 9.05 65.04 32.73
N ASP A 189 10.36 65.19 32.57
CA ASP A 189 11.19 64.26 31.79
C ASP A 189 11.20 62.84 32.41
N ARG A 190 11.23 62.74 33.74
CA ARG A 190 11.11 61.46 34.47
C ARG A 190 9.73 60.81 34.33
N THR A 191 8.65 61.59 34.37
CA THR A 191 7.28 61.06 34.22
C THR A 191 6.99 60.67 32.77
N ALA A 192 7.46 61.44 31.79
CA ALA A 192 7.44 61.07 30.38
C ALA A 192 8.26 59.78 30.12
N SER A 193 9.43 59.65 30.74
CA SER A 193 10.25 58.43 30.64
C SER A 193 9.55 57.20 31.21
N LYS A 194 8.87 57.33 32.37
CA LYS A 194 8.06 56.25 32.96
C LYS A 194 6.87 55.88 32.09
N GLN A 195 6.13 56.87 31.58
CA GLN A 195 5.04 56.62 30.64
C GLN A 195 5.54 55.95 29.36
N PHE A 196 6.77 56.22 28.91
CA PHE A 196 7.36 55.51 27.79
C PHE A 196 7.63 54.04 28.14
N THR A 197 8.26 53.73 29.28
CA THR A 197 8.52 52.35 29.70
C THR A 197 7.22 51.57 29.94
N GLU A 198 6.25 52.16 30.63
CA GLU A 198 4.92 51.58 30.85
C GLU A 198 4.19 51.31 29.52
N ASN A 199 4.27 52.22 28.54
CA ASN A 199 3.68 51.98 27.21
C ASN A 199 4.43 50.91 26.41
N THR A 200 5.76 50.77 26.57
CA THR A 200 6.49 49.65 25.95
C THR A 200 6.11 48.31 26.59
N GLU A 201 6.01 48.24 27.92
CA GLU A 201 5.58 47.03 28.65
C GLU A 201 4.14 46.65 28.31
N ILE A 202 3.20 47.61 28.28
CA ILE A 202 1.83 47.40 27.79
C ILE A 202 1.83 46.94 26.32
N GLY A 203 2.76 47.46 25.51
CA GLY A 203 2.97 47.02 24.13
C GLY A 203 3.55 45.60 24.00
N GLU A 204 4.23 45.10 25.02
CA GLU A 204 4.79 43.74 25.10
C GLU A 204 3.74 42.76 25.62
N LEU A 205 3.08 43.07 26.72
CA LEU A 205 1.96 42.30 27.25
C LEU A 205 0.83 42.15 26.22
N LYS A 206 0.55 43.17 25.39
CA LYS A 206 -0.39 43.05 24.25
C LYS A 206 0.11 42.12 23.13
N ARG A 207 1.42 42.10 22.86
CA ARG A 207 2.03 41.17 21.89
C ARG A 207 2.01 39.73 22.42
N GLU A 208 2.21 39.55 23.72
CA GLU A 208 2.17 38.23 24.37
C GLU A 208 0.74 37.70 24.52
N LEU A 209 -0.23 38.55 24.88
CA LEU A 209 -1.65 38.22 24.85
C LEU A 209 -2.10 37.77 23.46
N LEU A 210 -1.69 38.48 22.39
CA LEU A 210 -1.98 38.07 21.02
C LEU A 210 -1.31 36.75 20.61
N LYS A 211 -0.10 36.45 21.11
CA LYS A 211 0.52 35.12 20.92
C LYS A 211 -0.30 34.04 21.62
N ALA A 212 -0.58 34.21 22.92
CA ALA A 212 -1.34 33.26 23.72
C ALA A 212 -2.76 33.02 23.17
N GLU A 213 -3.45 34.07 22.72
CA GLU A 213 -4.74 33.93 22.04
C GLU A 213 -4.63 33.10 20.75
N ASN A 214 -3.59 33.31 19.95
CA ASN A 214 -3.40 32.59 18.69
C ASN A 214 -2.93 31.16 18.93
N GLU A 215 -2.15 30.90 19.97
CA GLU A 215 -1.80 29.56 20.44
C GLU A 215 -3.04 28.82 20.97
N VAL A 216 -3.94 29.48 21.69
CA VAL A 216 -5.24 28.90 22.12
C VAL A 216 -6.16 28.65 20.92
N LYS A 217 -6.20 29.52 19.90
CA LYS A 217 -6.94 29.28 18.65
C LYS A 217 -6.36 28.07 17.90
N LEU A 218 -5.03 27.99 17.76
CA LEU A 218 -4.33 26.85 17.15
C LEU A 218 -4.50 25.56 17.97
N ALA A 219 -4.57 25.63 19.29
CA ALA A 219 -4.86 24.49 20.15
C ALA A 219 -6.29 23.97 19.91
N LYS A 220 -7.30 24.84 19.92
CA LYS A 220 -8.70 24.48 19.61
C LYS A 220 -8.88 23.96 18.17
N GLU A 221 -8.12 24.49 17.22
CA GLU A 221 -8.07 23.98 15.86
C GLU A 221 -7.38 22.62 15.73
N ARG A 222 -6.50 22.24 16.64
CA ARG A 222 -5.90 20.90 16.72
C ARG A 222 -6.82 19.93 17.45
N GLU A 223 -7.41 20.38 18.55
CA GLU A 223 -8.44 19.69 19.32
C GLU A 223 -9.61 19.28 18.41
N SER A 224 -10.23 20.23 17.68
CA SER A 224 -11.32 19.93 16.75
C SER A 224 -10.93 19.16 15.48
N LYS A 225 -9.62 18.95 15.22
CA LYS A 225 -9.13 17.99 14.21
C LYS A 225 -9.00 16.62 14.84
N LEU A 226 -8.38 16.51 16.02
CA LEU A 226 -8.26 15.27 16.77
C LEU A 226 -9.62 14.69 17.19
N GLU A 227 -10.61 15.51 17.54
CA GLU A 227 -11.99 15.09 17.78
C GLU A 227 -12.56 14.38 16.53
N LYS A 228 -12.39 14.97 15.34
CA LYS A 228 -12.86 14.38 14.07
C LYS A 228 -12.06 13.14 13.67
N ASP A 229 -10.75 13.14 13.87
CA ASP A 229 -9.89 11.97 13.66
C ASP A 229 -10.30 10.82 14.61
N ILE A 230 -10.73 11.13 15.83
CA ILE A 230 -11.29 10.19 16.81
C ILE A 230 -12.69 9.72 16.39
N GLU A 231 -13.59 10.61 15.96
CA GLU A 231 -14.92 10.26 15.43
C GLU A 231 -14.80 9.33 14.22
N GLU A 232 -14.03 9.70 13.21
CA GLU A 232 -13.73 8.85 12.05
C GLU A 232 -13.10 7.50 12.47
N SER A 233 -12.22 7.49 13.48
CA SER A 233 -11.62 6.25 14.00
C SER A 233 -12.62 5.40 14.79
N GLN A 234 -13.60 6.00 15.45
CA GLN A 234 -14.70 5.30 16.12
C GLN A 234 -15.69 4.73 15.10
N GLU A 235 -15.98 5.44 14.00
CA GLU A 235 -16.78 4.91 12.90
C GLU A 235 -16.08 3.74 12.21
N LYS A 236 -14.81 3.90 11.82
CA LYS A 236 -13.98 2.81 11.27
C LYS A 236 -13.87 1.62 12.22
N LYS A 237 -13.83 1.86 13.54
CA LYS A 237 -13.88 0.80 14.55
C LYS A 237 -15.24 0.09 14.57
N LYS A 238 -16.36 0.82 14.51
CA LYS A 238 -17.71 0.24 14.45
C LYS A 238 -17.88 -0.64 13.22
N THR A 239 -17.58 -0.13 12.02
CA THR A 239 -17.67 -0.91 10.78
C THR A 239 -16.77 -2.14 10.83
N LEU A 240 -15.52 -2.01 11.33
CA LEU A 240 -14.64 -3.17 11.48
C LEU A 240 -15.13 -4.18 12.53
N THR A 241 -15.83 -3.75 13.59
CA THR A 241 -16.49 -4.71 14.51
C THR A 241 -17.72 -5.38 13.90
N GLU A 242 -18.48 -4.65 13.07
CA GLU A 242 -19.61 -5.18 12.31
C GLU A 242 -19.11 -6.20 11.26
N ASP A 243 -18.08 -5.86 10.48
CA ASP A 243 -17.36 -6.77 9.56
C ASP A 243 -16.84 -8.02 10.30
N ILE A 244 -16.24 -7.85 11.48
CA ILE A 244 -15.72 -8.98 12.29
C ILE A 244 -16.87 -9.87 12.78
N ASP A 245 -18.00 -9.31 13.19
CA ASP A 245 -19.15 -10.08 13.65
C ASP A 245 -19.95 -10.72 12.50
N GLU A 246 -19.97 -10.13 11.30
CA GLU A 246 -20.43 -10.79 10.08
C GLU A 246 -19.49 -11.94 9.66
N ILE A 247 -18.18 -11.73 9.70
CA ILE A 247 -17.18 -12.79 9.46
C ILE A 247 -17.30 -13.90 10.52
N ARG A 248 -17.65 -13.58 11.78
CA ARG A 248 -17.93 -14.58 12.83
C ARG A 248 -19.21 -15.35 12.56
N ARG A 249 -20.31 -14.69 12.17
CA ARG A 249 -21.57 -15.35 11.77
C ARG A 249 -21.34 -16.28 10.58
N HIS A 250 -20.76 -15.77 9.48
CA HIS A 250 -20.43 -16.57 8.30
C HIS A 250 -19.44 -17.71 8.63
N LYS A 251 -18.53 -17.55 9.60
CA LYS A 251 -17.69 -18.66 10.08
C LYS A 251 -18.49 -19.66 10.93
N ALA A 252 -19.41 -19.23 11.77
CA ALA A 252 -20.31 -20.12 12.49
C ALA A 252 -21.19 -20.92 11.50
N ASP A 253 -21.93 -20.24 10.63
CA ASP A 253 -22.83 -20.84 9.64
C ASP A 253 -22.13 -21.87 8.71
N MET A 254 -20.84 -21.67 8.42
CA MET A 254 -20.04 -22.60 7.60
C MET A 254 -19.34 -23.70 8.40
N LEU A 255 -18.88 -23.43 9.62
CA LEU A 255 -18.14 -24.40 10.43
C LEU A 255 -19.05 -25.24 11.32
N GLU A 256 -20.17 -24.73 11.80
CA GLU A 256 -21.09 -25.44 12.68
C GLU A 256 -21.68 -26.70 12.01
N PRO A 257 -22.11 -26.69 10.73
CA PRO A 257 -22.52 -27.92 10.04
C PRO A 257 -21.38 -28.94 9.93
N GLN A 258 -20.14 -28.48 9.69
CA GLN A 258 -18.96 -29.33 9.56
C GLN A 258 -18.49 -29.90 10.91
N LEU A 259 -18.60 -29.10 11.99
CA LEU A 259 -18.29 -29.51 13.36
C LEU A 259 -19.38 -30.44 13.92
N ILE A 260 -20.64 -30.26 13.54
CA ILE A 260 -21.73 -31.18 13.83
C ILE A 260 -21.57 -32.50 13.05
N ALA A 261 -21.11 -32.46 11.80
CA ALA A 261 -20.78 -33.67 11.04
C ALA A 261 -19.59 -34.41 11.67
N SER A 262 -18.45 -33.74 11.83
CA SER A 262 -17.23 -34.31 12.41
C SER A 262 -17.44 -34.80 13.86
N SER A 263 -18.22 -34.10 14.69
CA SER A 263 -18.54 -34.58 16.04
C SER A 263 -19.57 -35.72 16.06
N LYS A 264 -20.38 -35.91 15.02
CA LYS A 264 -21.19 -37.15 14.84
C LYS A 264 -20.31 -38.31 14.38
N GLU A 265 -19.40 -38.09 13.45
CA GLU A 265 -18.42 -39.09 12.99
C GLU A 265 -17.51 -39.54 14.15
N LEU A 266 -16.92 -38.60 14.90
CA LEU A 266 -16.12 -38.90 16.09
C LEU A 266 -16.93 -39.59 17.20
N LYS A 267 -18.23 -39.27 17.38
CA LYS A 267 -19.10 -40.02 18.30
C LYS A 267 -19.34 -41.45 17.82
N LEU A 268 -19.55 -41.67 16.53
CA LEU A 268 -19.67 -43.01 15.94
C LEU A 268 -18.36 -43.80 16.06
N GLU A 269 -17.21 -43.18 15.79
CA GLU A 269 -15.88 -43.78 15.95
C GLU A 269 -15.57 -44.11 17.43
N VAL A 270 -15.95 -43.24 18.38
CA VAL A 270 -15.83 -43.51 19.82
C VAL A 270 -16.78 -44.62 20.28
N ILE A 271 -17.99 -44.71 19.74
CA ILE A 271 -18.92 -45.83 20.02
C ILE A 271 -18.36 -47.14 19.44
N GLN A 272 -17.85 -47.12 18.21
CA GLN A 272 -17.21 -48.28 17.58
C GLN A 272 -15.97 -48.73 18.35
N ARG A 273 -15.07 -47.81 18.74
CA ARG A 273 -13.90 -48.17 19.57
C ARG A 273 -14.29 -48.63 20.97
N ARG A 274 -15.33 -48.06 21.59
CA ARG A 274 -15.84 -48.57 22.88
C ARG A 274 -16.35 -50.00 22.75
N HIS A 275 -17.14 -50.31 21.73
CA HIS A 275 -17.65 -51.66 21.53
C HIS A 275 -16.54 -52.65 21.09
N GLN A 276 -15.51 -52.17 20.38
CA GLN A 276 -14.32 -52.94 20.06
C GLN A 276 -13.44 -53.22 21.29
N VAL A 277 -13.34 -52.27 22.24
CA VAL A 277 -12.72 -52.48 23.55
C VAL A 277 -13.55 -53.44 24.40
N GLU A 278 -14.87 -53.25 24.49
CA GLU A 278 -15.80 -54.11 25.24
C GLU A 278 -15.75 -55.58 24.74
N ASN A 279 -15.58 -55.79 23.44
CA ASN A 279 -15.38 -57.12 22.88
C ASN A 279 -13.97 -57.66 23.16
N LEU A 280 -12.92 -56.84 23.12
CA LEU A 280 -11.56 -57.24 23.51
C LEU A 280 -11.42 -57.54 25.01
N GLU A 281 -12.20 -56.87 25.86
CA GLU A 281 -12.31 -57.11 27.30
C GLU A 281 -12.97 -58.48 27.55
N LYS A 282 -14.07 -58.82 26.86
CA LYS A 282 -14.69 -60.15 26.93
C LYS A 282 -13.79 -61.25 26.36
N ASP A 283 -13.15 -60.99 25.22
CA ASP A 283 -12.11 -61.85 24.64
C ASP A 283 -10.95 -62.10 25.61
N GLN A 284 -10.68 -61.18 26.54
CA GLN A 284 -9.64 -61.31 27.57
C GLN A 284 -10.19 -62.05 28.79
N GLU A 285 -11.38 -61.72 29.29
CA GLU A 285 -12.07 -62.44 30.37
C GLU A 285 -12.26 -63.93 30.04
N GLU A 286 -12.67 -64.27 28.80
CA GLU A 286 -12.77 -65.66 28.34
C GLU A 286 -11.40 -66.36 28.33
N LYS A 287 -10.34 -65.66 27.90
CA LYS A 287 -8.98 -66.23 27.87
C LYS A 287 -8.44 -66.45 29.28
N ASP A 288 -8.61 -65.48 30.18
CA ASP A 288 -8.17 -65.56 31.57
C ASP A 288 -8.94 -66.67 32.32
N ALA A 289 -10.25 -66.82 32.08
CA ALA A 289 -11.01 -67.96 32.59
C ALA A 289 -10.50 -69.32 32.06
N THR A 290 -10.16 -69.42 30.76
CA THR A 290 -9.53 -70.66 30.25
C THR A 290 -8.12 -70.89 30.81
N TYR A 291 -7.39 -69.82 31.13
CA TYR A 291 -6.08 -69.90 31.77
C TYR A 291 -6.19 -70.40 33.22
N GLU A 292 -7.13 -69.88 34.01
CA GLU A 292 -7.44 -70.39 35.36
C GLU A 292 -7.85 -71.87 35.33
N MET A 293 -8.68 -72.29 34.38
CA MET A 293 -9.03 -73.71 34.19
C MET A 293 -7.80 -74.58 33.87
N VAL A 294 -6.89 -74.11 33.02
CA VAL A 294 -5.66 -74.84 32.68
C VAL A 294 -4.69 -74.87 33.86
N MET A 295 -4.58 -73.79 34.65
CA MET A 295 -3.76 -73.74 35.85
C MET A 295 -4.25 -74.73 36.91
N HIS A 296 -5.57 -74.79 37.17
CA HIS A 296 -6.13 -75.79 38.09
C HIS A 296 -5.96 -77.24 37.61
N GLU A 297 -5.99 -77.49 36.29
CA GLU A 297 -5.69 -78.82 35.74
C GLU A 297 -4.20 -79.18 35.87
N VAL A 298 -3.29 -78.21 35.76
CA VAL A 298 -1.87 -78.39 36.07
C VAL A 298 -1.67 -78.69 37.56
N GLU A 299 -2.27 -77.93 38.46
CA GLU A 299 -2.23 -78.19 39.91
C GLU A 299 -2.76 -79.59 40.25
N ARG A 300 -3.85 -80.03 39.62
CA ARG A 300 -4.42 -81.38 39.77
C ARG A 300 -3.43 -82.46 39.35
N LEU A 301 -2.78 -82.29 38.20
CA LEU A 301 -1.77 -83.22 37.67
C LEU A 301 -0.49 -83.24 38.51
N GLU A 302 -0.09 -82.11 39.11
CA GLU A 302 1.04 -82.08 40.05
C GLU A 302 0.72 -82.79 41.36
N MET A 303 -0.49 -82.60 41.93
CA MET A 303 -0.93 -83.38 43.09
C MET A 303 -0.99 -84.89 42.78
N GLU A 304 -1.41 -85.30 41.59
CA GLU A 304 -1.36 -86.71 41.16
C GLU A 304 0.07 -87.22 41.03
N ARG A 305 1.00 -86.42 40.48
CA ARG A 305 2.43 -86.76 40.40
C ARG A 305 3.03 -86.95 41.79
N GLU A 306 2.74 -86.08 42.75
CA GLU A 306 3.20 -86.22 44.14
C GLU A 306 2.59 -87.44 44.84
N ARG A 307 1.30 -87.72 44.59
CA ARG A 307 0.60 -88.91 45.13
C ARG A 307 1.21 -90.20 44.60
N HIS A 308 1.60 -90.25 43.33
CA HIS A 308 2.34 -91.38 42.75
C HIS A 308 3.78 -91.49 43.30
N ALA A 309 4.47 -90.38 43.53
CA ALA A 309 5.79 -90.38 44.18
C ALA A 309 5.72 -90.88 45.64
N ALA A 310 4.69 -90.50 46.39
CA ALA A 310 4.43 -90.99 47.74
C ALA A 310 4.11 -92.50 47.77
N ALA A 311 3.31 -92.99 46.82
CA ALA A 311 3.03 -94.41 46.66
C ALA A 311 4.30 -95.22 46.31
N PHE A 312 5.18 -94.67 45.46
CA PHE A 312 6.48 -95.27 45.15
C PHE A 312 7.42 -95.29 46.37
N SER A 313 7.38 -94.26 47.22
CA SER A 313 8.13 -94.17 48.47
C SER A 313 7.74 -95.24 49.52
N GLN A 314 6.45 -95.63 49.57
CA GLN A 314 5.95 -96.62 50.53
C GLN A 314 6.27 -98.09 50.16
N ALA A 315 6.80 -98.37 48.96
CA ALA A 315 6.83 -99.71 48.39
C ALA A 315 8.12 -100.53 48.63
N ASN A 316 8.97 -100.19 49.62
CA ASN A 316 10.35 -100.69 49.65
C ASN A 316 10.94 -101.01 51.05
N GLU A 317 10.39 -102.02 51.74
CA GLU A 317 10.94 -102.56 52.99
C GLU A 317 11.64 -103.92 52.83
N MET A 318 12.96 -103.91 52.55
CA MET A 318 14.01 -104.82 53.11
C MET A 318 13.91 -106.38 52.91
N PRO A 319 14.97 -107.19 53.16
CA PRO A 319 16.39 -106.90 53.49
C PRO A 319 17.47 -107.73 52.70
N GLN A 320 18.73 -107.63 53.17
CA GLN A 320 19.70 -108.74 53.32
C GLN A 320 20.79 -109.13 52.27
N LYS A 321 21.11 -108.33 51.23
CA LYS A 321 22.33 -108.56 50.40
C LYS A 321 23.28 -107.36 50.20
N ILE A 322 23.10 -106.28 50.95
CA ILE A 322 23.85 -105.02 50.77
C ILE A 322 25.20 -105.04 51.52
N ILE A 323 26.21 -105.65 50.90
CA ILE A 323 27.63 -105.38 51.21
C ILE A 323 28.42 -105.13 49.91
N LYS A 324 28.29 -105.99 48.90
CA LYS A 324 29.03 -105.86 47.62
C LYS A 324 28.50 -104.80 46.64
N GLN A 325 27.33 -104.22 46.89
CA GLN A 325 26.79 -103.12 46.07
C GLN A 325 27.21 -101.72 46.59
N ALA A 326 27.78 -101.64 47.80
CA ALA A 326 28.17 -100.36 48.41
C ALA A 326 29.35 -99.68 47.70
N GLU A 327 30.17 -100.43 46.97
CA GLU A 327 31.32 -99.90 46.20
C GLU A 327 30.85 -99.33 44.86
N ILE A 328 29.98 -100.04 44.13
CA ILE A 328 29.35 -99.55 42.90
C ILE A 328 28.54 -98.27 43.16
N LEU A 329 27.84 -98.21 44.31
CA LEU A 329 27.14 -96.99 44.75
C LEU A 329 28.11 -95.84 45.08
N ARG A 330 29.33 -96.13 45.57
CA ARG A 330 30.34 -95.09 45.86
C ARG A 330 30.87 -94.46 44.58
N ASP A 331 31.09 -95.26 43.54
CA ASP A 331 31.50 -94.74 42.21
C ASP A 331 30.35 -94.03 41.47
N ALA A 332 29.10 -94.49 41.65
CA ALA A 332 27.91 -93.77 41.18
C ALA A 332 27.76 -92.41 41.88
N ILE A 333 27.96 -92.33 43.20
CA ILE A 333 27.96 -91.07 43.97
C ILE A 333 29.09 -90.15 43.51
N ASN A 334 30.32 -90.66 43.32
CA ASN A 334 31.43 -89.86 42.80
C ASN A 334 31.13 -89.31 41.39
N SER A 335 30.51 -90.11 40.54
CA SER A 335 30.05 -89.68 39.20
C SER A 335 28.99 -88.59 39.30
N LEU A 336 27.98 -88.76 40.16
CA LEU A 336 26.93 -87.76 40.41
C LEU A 336 27.47 -86.46 41.03
N VAL A 337 28.50 -86.51 41.88
CA VAL A 337 29.18 -85.32 42.41
C VAL A 337 29.90 -84.57 41.27
N VAL A 338 30.57 -85.29 40.36
CA VAL A 338 31.18 -84.69 39.16
C VAL A 338 30.11 -84.10 38.24
N GLU A 339 28.97 -84.77 38.05
CA GLU A 339 27.82 -84.25 37.29
C GLU A 339 27.22 -83.00 37.94
N ASN A 340 27.11 -82.97 39.27
CA ASN A 340 26.61 -81.83 40.04
C ASN A 340 27.56 -80.62 39.95
N VAL A 341 28.88 -80.84 39.99
CA VAL A 341 29.88 -79.79 39.74
C VAL A 341 29.81 -79.26 38.30
N LYS A 342 29.58 -80.12 37.30
CA LYS A 342 29.30 -79.66 35.92
C LYS A 342 28.02 -78.83 35.86
N GLN A 343 26.92 -79.26 36.48
CA GLN A 343 25.67 -78.50 36.49
C GLN A 343 25.78 -77.18 37.26
N SER A 344 26.52 -77.15 38.38
CA SER A 344 26.82 -75.93 39.13
C SER A 344 27.65 -74.94 38.31
N THR A 345 28.69 -75.41 37.61
CA THR A 345 29.49 -74.55 36.71
C THR A 345 28.71 -74.11 35.46
N LEU A 346 27.75 -74.91 34.98
CA LEU A 346 26.84 -74.52 33.90
C LEU A 346 25.81 -73.48 34.37
N SER A 347 25.23 -73.64 35.57
CA SER A 347 24.39 -72.60 36.20
C SER A 347 25.15 -71.28 36.29
N GLN A 348 26.36 -71.31 36.87
CA GLN A 348 27.21 -70.13 36.96
C GLN A 348 27.68 -69.56 35.59
N GLN A 349 27.47 -70.25 34.48
CA GLN A 349 27.64 -69.71 33.13
C GLN A 349 26.34 -69.08 32.62
N LEU A 350 25.20 -69.75 32.83
CA LEU A 350 23.87 -69.22 32.53
C LEU A 350 23.55 -67.95 33.32
N ASP A 351 23.88 -67.89 34.62
CA ASP A 351 23.74 -66.70 35.45
C ASP A 351 24.56 -65.51 34.89
N LYS A 352 25.77 -65.78 34.39
CA LYS A 352 26.63 -64.76 33.76
C LYS A 352 26.13 -64.35 32.37
N GLU A 353 25.48 -65.24 31.63
CA GLU A 353 24.79 -64.89 30.38
C GLU A 353 23.52 -64.08 30.66
N LEU A 354 22.75 -64.39 31.71
CA LEU A 354 21.61 -63.60 32.16
C LEU A 354 22.03 -62.19 32.60
N ASP A 355 23.11 -62.05 33.37
CA ASP A 355 23.71 -60.74 33.70
C ASP A 355 24.13 -59.94 32.46
N ARG A 356 24.70 -60.61 31.45
CA ARG A 356 25.07 -60.01 30.15
C ARG A 356 23.85 -59.57 29.35
N LEU A 357 22.79 -60.37 29.35
CA LEU A 357 21.52 -60.05 28.66
C LEU A 357 20.76 -58.94 29.38
N ALA A 358 20.74 -58.92 30.72
CA ALA A 358 20.15 -57.86 31.53
C ALA A 358 20.84 -56.51 31.28
N LYS A 359 22.19 -56.50 31.23
CA LYS A 359 22.97 -55.31 30.85
C LYS A 359 22.64 -54.86 29.43
N LYS A 360 22.76 -55.74 28.43
CA LYS A 360 22.39 -55.42 27.03
C LYS A 360 20.97 -54.88 26.89
N ARG A 361 20.00 -55.41 27.64
CA ARG A 361 18.62 -54.90 27.66
C ARG A 361 18.57 -53.47 28.23
N LYS A 362 19.24 -53.21 29.35
CA LYS A 362 19.31 -51.87 29.96
C LYS A 362 20.00 -50.87 29.01
N ASP A 363 21.12 -51.25 28.39
CA ASP A 363 21.82 -50.44 27.39
C ASP A 363 20.89 -50.11 26.18
N GLN A 364 20.07 -51.08 25.75
CA GLN A 364 19.07 -50.89 24.69
C GLN A 364 17.86 -50.03 25.12
N GLU A 365 17.45 -50.10 26.38
CA GLU A 365 16.38 -49.26 26.95
C GLU A 365 16.85 -47.80 27.10
N GLU A 366 18.09 -47.58 27.53
CA GLU A 366 18.72 -46.25 27.58
C GLU A 366 18.88 -45.65 26.17
N HIS A 367 19.42 -46.41 25.20
CA HIS A 367 19.47 -45.97 23.80
C HIS A 367 18.09 -45.69 23.19
N LYS A 368 17.03 -46.41 23.61
CA LYS A 368 15.65 -46.10 23.20
C LYS A 368 15.17 -44.77 23.78
N LEU A 369 15.53 -44.47 25.03
CA LEU A 369 15.17 -43.23 25.71
C LEU A 369 15.87 -42.04 25.04
N ASP A 370 17.17 -42.17 24.76
CA ASP A 370 17.96 -41.15 24.04
C ASP A 370 17.38 -40.87 22.64
N GLN A 371 17.07 -41.91 21.87
CA GLN A 371 16.46 -41.76 20.54
C GLN A 371 15.06 -41.13 20.61
N SER A 372 14.29 -41.42 21.65
CA SER A 372 12.99 -40.76 21.88
C SER A 372 13.16 -39.27 22.22
N ALA A 373 14.15 -38.92 23.04
CA ALA A 373 14.47 -37.54 23.38
C ALA A 373 14.98 -36.74 22.16
N GLU A 374 15.87 -37.33 21.35
CA GLU A 374 16.29 -36.73 20.07
C GLU A 374 15.11 -36.54 19.11
N TYR A 375 14.19 -37.52 19.02
CA TYR A 375 13.02 -37.42 18.15
C TYR A 375 12.07 -36.31 18.60
N GLU A 376 11.80 -36.18 19.90
CA GLU A 376 11.04 -35.06 20.43
C GLU A 376 11.72 -33.71 20.21
N GLN A 377 13.05 -33.64 20.35
CA GLN A 377 13.79 -32.40 20.12
C GLN A 377 13.69 -32.01 18.63
N ARG A 378 13.96 -32.92 17.69
CA ARG A 378 13.82 -32.67 16.26
C ARG A 378 12.38 -32.31 15.87
N ARG A 379 11.38 -32.90 16.53
CA ARG A 379 9.97 -32.55 16.34
C ARG A 379 9.65 -31.13 16.86
N ARG A 380 10.22 -30.71 17.99
CA ARG A 380 10.12 -29.32 18.49
C ARG A 380 10.79 -28.34 17.52
N GLU A 381 11.98 -28.67 17.03
CA GLU A 381 12.70 -27.89 16.01
C GLU A 381 11.89 -27.76 14.71
N ILE A 382 11.24 -28.84 14.24
CA ILE A 382 10.33 -28.81 13.08
C ILE A 382 9.14 -27.88 13.33
N HIS A 383 8.43 -28.00 14.46
CA HIS A 383 7.28 -27.15 14.77
C HIS A 383 7.66 -25.66 14.93
N GLU A 384 8.87 -25.36 15.40
CA GLU A 384 9.41 -23.99 15.47
C GLU A 384 9.73 -23.44 14.06
N MET A 385 10.30 -24.27 13.17
CA MET A 385 10.55 -23.92 11.77
C MET A 385 9.25 -23.76 10.96
N GLU A 386 8.22 -24.58 11.23
CA GLU A 386 6.88 -24.44 10.66
C GLU A 386 6.27 -23.08 11.06
N ARG A 387 6.32 -22.72 12.34
CA ARG A 387 5.91 -21.39 12.82
C ARG A 387 6.65 -20.25 12.15
N GLN A 388 7.97 -20.34 12.01
CA GLN A 388 8.76 -19.31 11.32
C GLN A 388 8.38 -19.19 9.84
N CYS A 389 8.02 -20.30 9.19
CA CYS A 389 7.50 -20.29 7.82
C CYS A 389 6.11 -19.63 7.72
N ASP A 390 5.21 -19.87 8.67
CA ASP A 390 3.90 -19.20 8.75
C ASP A 390 4.02 -17.70 9.07
N GLU A 391 4.95 -17.30 9.95
CA GLU A 391 5.26 -15.89 10.20
C GLU A 391 5.85 -15.20 8.96
N ILE A 392 6.77 -15.86 8.24
CA ILE A 392 7.31 -15.33 6.98
C ILE A 392 6.21 -15.24 5.90
N PHE A 393 5.29 -16.21 5.84
CA PHE A 393 4.18 -16.20 4.88
C PHE A 393 3.17 -15.10 5.18
N THR A 394 2.79 -14.90 6.44
CA THR A 394 1.88 -13.82 6.87
C THR A 394 2.54 -12.44 6.69
N GLN A 395 3.81 -12.28 7.04
CA GLN A 395 4.58 -11.05 6.73
C GLN A 395 4.66 -10.78 5.22
N HIS A 396 4.87 -11.82 4.39
CA HIS A 396 4.88 -11.68 2.94
C HIS A 396 3.51 -11.24 2.38
N GLN A 397 2.41 -11.80 2.90
CA GLN A 397 1.05 -11.43 2.51
C GLN A 397 0.72 -9.99 2.93
N ILE A 398 1.10 -9.56 4.14
CA ILE A 398 0.97 -8.16 4.60
C ILE A 398 1.79 -7.21 3.70
N ALA A 399 3.05 -7.55 3.39
CA ALA A 399 3.89 -6.73 2.51
C ALA A 399 3.35 -6.63 1.08
N LYS A 400 2.69 -7.69 0.58
CA LYS A 400 2.01 -7.74 -0.72
C LYS A 400 0.74 -6.89 -0.74
N GLU A 401 0.01 -6.83 0.36
CA GLU A 401 -1.15 -5.95 0.55
C GLU A 401 -0.74 -4.47 0.68
N GLN A 402 0.29 -4.16 1.48
CA GLN A 402 0.91 -2.83 1.54
C GLN A 402 1.40 -2.37 0.15
N LEU A 403 2.03 -3.26 -0.62
CA LEU A 403 2.44 -2.98 -2.00
C LEU A 403 1.24 -2.74 -2.94
N ALA A 404 0.08 -3.34 -2.68
CA ALA A 404 -1.15 -3.07 -3.42
C ALA A 404 -1.73 -1.68 -3.06
N VAL A 405 -1.75 -1.34 -1.76
CA VAL A 405 -2.14 -0.01 -1.26
C VAL A 405 -1.26 1.08 -1.90
N HIS A 406 0.07 0.97 -1.80
CA HIS A 406 0.99 1.95 -2.37
C HIS A 406 0.88 2.06 -3.91
N LYS A 407 0.53 0.99 -4.63
CA LYS A 407 0.20 1.07 -6.07
C LYS A 407 -1.09 1.86 -6.31
N GLY A 408 -2.11 1.66 -5.50
CA GLY A 408 -3.36 2.43 -5.52
C GLY A 408 -3.11 3.92 -5.21
N GLU A 409 -2.33 4.22 -4.18
CA GLU A 409 -1.91 5.58 -3.82
C GLU A 409 -1.12 6.24 -4.95
N ARG A 410 -0.17 5.54 -5.57
CA ARG A 410 0.57 6.08 -6.70
C ARG A 410 -0.35 6.41 -7.88
N VAL A 411 -1.31 5.55 -8.21
CA VAL A 411 -2.32 5.82 -9.25
C VAL A 411 -3.21 7.01 -8.86
N ARG A 412 -3.61 7.14 -7.59
CA ARG A 412 -4.35 8.31 -7.06
C ARG A 412 -3.56 9.61 -7.23
N LEU A 413 -2.27 9.59 -6.90
CA LEU A 413 -1.36 10.73 -7.03
C LEU A 413 -1.04 11.06 -8.50
N GLU A 414 -0.85 10.06 -9.37
CA GLU A 414 -0.71 10.25 -10.82
C GLU A 414 -1.98 10.87 -11.43
N LEU A 415 -3.18 10.51 -10.96
CA LEU A 415 -4.44 11.11 -11.38
C LEU A 415 -4.63 12.53 -10.83
N ALA A 416 -4.25 12.79 -9.58
CA ALA A 416 -4.25 14.13 -9.01
C ALA A 416 -3.29 15.07 -9.78
N LEU A 417 -2.05 14.63 -10.03
CA LEU A 417 -1.08 15.38 -10.83
C LEU A 417 -1.60 15.67 -12.25
N LYS A 418 -2.27 14.69 -12.90
CA LYS A 418 -2.92 14.90 -14.21
C LYS A 418 -4.04 15.95 -14.15
N LYS A 419 -4.83 16.01 -13.07
CA LYS A 419 -5.82 17.09 -12.85
C LYS A 419 -5.14 18.45 -12.70
N CYS A 420 -4.16 18.58 -11.80
CA CYS A 420 -3.42 19.82 -11.59
C CYS A 420 -2.75 20.31 -12.89
N VAL A 421 -2.19 19.42 -13.72
CA VAL A 421 -1.59 19.78 -15.02
C VAL A 421 -2.65 20.26 -16.02
N VAL A 422 -3.87 19.74 -15.99
CA VAL A 422 -4.99 20.24 -16.81
C VAL A 422 -5.50 21.58 -16.29
N GLU A 423 -5.56 21.78 -14.98
CA GLU A 423 -5.95 23.04 -14.33
C GLU A 423 -4.93 24.16 -14.62
N ILE A 424 -3.63 23.88 -14.47
CA ILE A 424 -2.54 24.81 -14.84
C ILE A 424 -2.60 25.16 -16.33
N ARG A 425 -2.91 24.22 -17.22
CA ARG A 425 -3.09 24.50 -18.66
C ARG A 425 -4.31 25.39 -18.91
N ARG A 426 -5.44 25.11 -18.26
CA ARG A 426 -6.66 25.92 -18.34
C ARG A 426 -6.42 27.35 -17.86
N GLU A 427 -5.64 27.53 -16.79
CA GLU A 427 -5.29 28.83 -16.24
C GLU A 427 -4.27 29.57 -17.10
N HIS A 428 -3.31 28.86 -17.70
CA HIS A 428 -2.42 29.41 -18.70
C HIS A 428 -3.19 29.88 -19.96
N ASP A 429 -4.16 29.10 -20.44
CA ASP A 429 -5.04 29.51 -21.55
C ASP A 429 -5.91 30.72 -21.21
N LEU A 430 -6.40 30.84 -19.97
CA LEU A 430 -7.13 32.02 -19.48
C LEU A 430 -6.21 33.24 -19.37
N LEU A 431 -4.99 33.07 -18.86
CA LEU A 431 -3.98 34.13 -18.82
C LEU A 431 -3.60 34.60 -20.23
N LEU A 432 -3.43 33.69 -21.19
CA LEU A 432 -3.18 34.01 -22.59
C LEU A 432 -4.35 34.76 -23.25
N ARG A 433 -5.61 34.49 -22.86
CA ARG A 433 -6.77 35.28 -23.30
C ARG A 433 -6.73 36.68 -22.69
N SER A 434 -6.55 36.79 -21.37
CA SER A 434 -6.45 38.08 -20.67
C SER A 434 -5.29 38.95 -21.19
N LEU A 435 -4.15 38.35 -21.54
CA LEU A 435 -3.03 39.07 -22.19
C LEU A 435 -3.40 39.58 -23.59
N ARG A 436 -4.11 38.78 -24.41
CA ARG A 436 -4.60 39.24 -25.73
C ARG A 436 -5.65 40.35 -25.60
N GLU A 437 -6.56 40.25 -24.64
CA GLU A 437 -7.54 41.27 -24.31
C GLU A 437 -6.85 42.57 -23.84
N LYS A 438 -5.86 42.46 -22.95
CA LYS A 438 -4.99 43.58 -22.55
C LYS A 438 -4.27 44.21 -23.75
N ASP A 439 -3.73 43.43 -24.67
CA ASP A 439 -3.07 43.96 -25.87
C ASP A 439 -4.04 44.66 -26.83
N VAL A 440 -5.29 44.17 -26.95
CA VAL A 440 -6.35 44.85 -27.69
C VAL A 440 -6.75 46.16 -27.00
N LEU A 441 -6.91 46.15 -25.68
CA LEU A 441 -7.20 47.35 -24.89
C LEU A 441 -6.05 48.37 -24.94
N LEU A 442 -4.79 47.95 -24.92
CA LEU A 442 -3.63 48.82 -25.10
C LEU A 442 -3.54 49.40 -26.52
N LYS A 443 -3.91 48.63 -27.56
CA LYS A 443 -4.05 49.15 -28.93
C LYS A 443 -5.21 50.15 -29.03
N SER A 444 -6.31 49.92 -28.31
CA SER A 444 -7.42 50.86 -28.21
C SER A 444 -7.03 52.15 -27.49
N LEU A 445 -6.35 52.05 -26.34
CA LEU A 445 -5.84 53.18 -25.57
C LEU A 445 -4.87 54.03 -26.42
N ARG A 446 -3.91 53.40 -27.12
CA ARG A 446 -3.00 54.12 -28.03
C ARG A 446 -3.73 54.84 -29.17
N ARG A 447 -4.82 54.27 -29.70
CA ARG A 447 -5.69 54.96 -30.67
C ARG A 447 -6.37 56.17 -30.02
N LEU A 448 -6.90 56.01 -28.81
CA LEU A 448 -7.51 57.09 -28.04
C LEU A 448 -6.50 58.21 -27.76
N ASP A 449 -5.31 57.88 -27.26
CA ASP A 449 -4.20 58.81 -27.03
C ASP A 449 -3.85 59.57 -28.31
N THR A 450 -3.71 58.88 -29.46
CA THR A 450 -3.44 59.57 -30.73
C THR A 450 -4.58 60.49 -31.18
N THR A 451 -5.86 60.15 -30.91
CA THR A 451 -6.96 61.08 -31.16
C THR A 451 -6.92 62.27 -30.20
N VAL A 452 -6.58 62.07 -28.93
CA VAL A 452 -6.44 63.13 -27.92
C VAL A 452 -5.26 64.05 -28.24
N THR A 453 -4.11 63.52 -28.72
CA THR A 453 -3.00 64.37 -29.18
C THR A 453 -3.39 65.16 -30.43
N ASN A 454 -4.09 64.55 -31.39
CA ASN A 454 -4.53 65.27 -32.59
C ASN A 454 -5.53 66.39 -32.25
N ILE A 455 -6.46 66.14 -31.33
CA ILE A 455 -7.35 67.18 -30.79
C ILE A 455 -6.53 68.29 -30.11
N ARG A 456 -5.61 67.94 -29.20
CA ARG A 456 -4.74 68.92 -28.51
C ARG A 456 -3.86 69.74 -29.46
N LEU A 457 -3.43 69.17 -30.59
CA LEU A 457 -2.69 69.88 -31.64
C LEU A 457 -3.59 70.79 -32.49
N SER A 458 -4.88 70.45 -32.64
CA SER A 458 -5.87 71.30 -33.31
C SER A 458 -6.35 72.49 -32.44
N THR A 459 -6.39 72.33 -31.11
CA THR A 459 -6.81 73.37 -30.16
C THR A 459 -6.09 74.72 -30.35
N PRO A 460 -4.74 74.82 -30.42
CA PRO A 460 -4.07 76.11 -30.61
C PRO A 460 -4.36 76.73 -31.99
N LEU A 461 -4.54 75.94 -33.04
CA LEU A 461 -4.90 76.44 -34.38
C LEU A 461 -6.31 77.08 -34.37
N LEU A 462 -7.28 76.40 -33.76
CA LEU A 462 -8.64 76.92 -33.56
C LEU A 462 -8.64 78.16 -32.65
N HIS A 463 -7.78 78.20 -31.63
CA HIS A 463 -7.63 79.36 -30.75
C HIS A 463 -7.01 80.56 -31.48
N GLN A 464 -6.04 80.33 -32.36
CA GLN A 464 -5.45 81.37 -33.22
C GLN A 464 -6.47 81.91 -34.23
N GLN A 465 -7.25 81.03 -34.88
CA GLN A 465 -8.36 81.44 -35.74
C GLN A 465 -9.39 82.29 -34.98
N LEU A 466 -9.73 81.92 -33.74
CA LEU A 466 -10.63 82.71 -32.89
C LEU A 466 -10.04 84.08 -32.51
N ILE A 467 -8.72 84.16 -32.26
CA ILE A 467 -8.02 85.43 -32.02
C ILE A 467 -8.06 86.31 -33.27
N ASP A 468 -7.78 85.77 -34.46
CA ASP A 468 -7.77 86.56 -35.69
C ASP A 468 -9.19 86.98 -36.13
N HIS A 469 -10.20 86.13 -35.92
CA HIS A 469 -11.60 86.55 -36.04
C HIS A 469 -11.97 87.65 -35.03
N SER A 470 -11.50 87.57 -33.78
CA SER A 470 -11.72 88.63 -32.79
C SER A 470 -11.08 89.97 -33.20
N ARG A 471 -9.89 89.93 -33.83
CA ARG A 471 -9.22 91.10 -34.40
C ARG A 471 -9.99 91.72 -35.56
N THR A 472 -10.53 90.90 -36.48
CA THR A 472 -11.39 91.42 -37.57
C THR A 472 -12.70 92.02 -37.06
N LEU A 473 -13.23 91.50 -35.93
CA LEU A 473 -14.38 92.11 -35.24
C LEU A 473 -14.01 93.45 -34.58
N GLU A 474 -12.79 93.59 -34.05
CA GLU A 474 -12.31 94.87 -33.53
C GLU A 474 -12.10 95.92 -34.62
N THR A 475 -11.55 95.57 -35.79
CA THR A 475 -11.40 96.53 -36.90
C THR A 475 -12.76 97.01 -37.37
N ALA A 476 -13.73 96.10 -37.59
CA ALA A 476 -15.10 96.48 -37.93
C ALA A 476 -15.75 97.43 -36.89
N LYS A 477 -15.46 97.24 -35.58
CA LYS A 477 -15.90 98.14 -34.49
C LYS A 477 -15.14 99.48 -34.44
N ARG A 478 -13.93 99.56 -34.98
CA ARG A 478 -13.20 100.83 -35.19
C ARG A 478 -13.81 101.58 -36.38
N ASP A 479 -14.15 100.88 -37.45
CA ASP A 479 -14.78 101.44 -38.64
C ASP A 479 -16.21 101.94 -38.35
N GLU A 480 -17.01 101.18 -37.60
CA GLU A 480 -18.32 101.61 -37.06
C GLU A 480 -18.21 102.96 -36.30
N LYS A 481 -17.16 103.12 -35.47
CA LYS A 481 -16.89 104.36 -34.75
C LYS A 481 -16.40 105.49 -35.67
N HIS A 482 -15.68 105.17 -36.73
CA HIS A 482 -15.26 106.14 -37.74
C HIS A 482 -16.47 106.69 -38.53
N PHE A 483 -17.33 105.80 -39.06
CA PHE A 483 -18.54 106.21 -39.76
C PHE A 483 -19.52 106.97 -38.85
N ARG A 484 -19.70 106.59 -37.57
CA ARG A 484 -20.48 107.41 -36.61
C ARG A 484 -19.92 108.83 -36.45
N LYS A 485 -18.59 109.00 -36.42
CA LYS A 485 -17.96 110.35 -36.36
C LYS A 485 -18.20 111.15 -37.65
N GLN A 486 -18.12 110.52 -38.82
CA GLN A 486 -18.43 111.17 -40.10
C GLN A 486 -19.91 111.61 -40.16
N VAL A 487 -20.85 110.79 -39.71
CA VAL A 487 -22.28 111.16 -39.62
C VAL A 487 -22.50 112.34 -38.64
N GLN A 488 -21.79 112.40 -37.52
CA GLN A 488 -21.84 113.55 -36.62
C GLN A 488 -21.22 114.82 -37.22
N ALA A 489 -20.14 114.70 -38.00
CA ALA A 489 -19.54 115.83 -38.71
C ALA A 489 -20.46 116.39 -39.80
N LEU A 490 -21.10 115.51 -40.58
CA LEU A 490 -22.08 115.90 -41.60
C LEU A 490 -23.30 116.61 -41.00
N ARG A 491 -23.80 116.16 -39.83
CA ARG A 491 -24.87 116.88 -39.11
C ARG A 491 -24.44 118.30 -38.72
N LYS A 492 -23.26 118.46 -38.10
CA LYS A 492 -22.72 119.79 -37.76
C LYS A 492 -22.51 120.69 -38.98
N HIS A 493 -22.20 120.11 -40.13
CA HIS A 493 -22.08 120.87 -41.38
C HIS A 493 -23.44 121.39 -41.86
N ILE A 494 -24.50 120.58 -41.74
CA ILE A 494 -25.88 121.00 -42.03
C ILE A 494 -26.30 122.14 -41.08
N ASP A 495 -26.04 121.98 -39.77
CA ASP A 495 -26.35 122.98 -38.73
C ASP A 495 -25.67 124.34 -39.02
N LEU A 496 -24.41 124.32 -39.48
CA LEU A 496 -23.66 125.52 -39.88
C LEU A 496 -24.22 126.18 -41.14
N THR A 497 -24.49 125.40 -42.20
CA THR A 497 -25.03 125.96 -43.45
C THR A 497 -26.41 126.58 -43.28
N LEU A 498 -27.21 126.08 -42.33
CA LEU A 498 -28.51 126.67 -41.98
C LEU A 498 -28.35 128.04 -41.28
N TYR A 499 -27.32 128.22 -40.45
CA TYR A 499 -27.00 129.49 -39.80
C TYR A 499 -26.45 130.54 -40.78
N GLU A 500 -25.62 130.11 -41.75
CA GLU A 500 -25.03 131.01 -42.75
C GLU A 500 -26.05 131.49 -43.79
N TYR A 501 -27.01 130.63 -44.17
CA TYR A 501 -28.14 130.99 -45.02
C TYR A 501 -29.04 132.06 -44.37
N LEU A 502 -29.32 131.95 -43.07
CA LEU A 502 -30.18 132.88 -42.32
C LEU A 502 -29.54 134.26 -42.01
N LYS A 503 -28.27 134.47 -42.37
CA LYS A 503 -27.51 135.68 -41.99
C LYS A 503 -27.09 136.56 -43.18
N THR A 504 -27.33 136.12 -44.41
CA THR A 504 -26.77 136.72 -45.63
C THR A 504 -27.78 137.49 -46.49
N GLU A 505 -29.04 137.59 -46.08
CA GLU A 505 -30.13 138.16 -46.90
C GLU A 505 -30.44 139.66 -46.64
N SER A 506 -29.79 140.33 -45.68
CA SER A 506 -30.37 141.53 -45.05
C SER A 506 -29.49 142.80 -44.87
N GLY A 507 -28.39 143.05 -45.61
CA GLY A 507 -27.68 144.33 -45.39
C GLY A 507 -26.48 144.86 -46.21
N GLU A 508 -26.02 144.28 -47.34
CA GLU A 508 -24.72 144.69 -47.96
C GLU A 508 -24.81 145.40 -49.34
N ARG A 509 -25.60 146.47 -49.51
CA ARG A 509 -25.69 147.19 -50.83
C ARG A 509 -25.74 148.73 -50.85
N ALA A 510 -25.59 149.45 -49.73
CA ALA A 510 -26.00 150.87 -49.67
C ALA A 510 -24.96 151.94 -49.27
N GLN A 511 -23.72 151.61 -48.82
CA GLN A 511 -22.82 152.62 -48.20
C GLN A 511 -21.37 152.66 -48.71
N SER A 512 -21.08 152.17 -49.92
CA SER A 512 -19.75 152.34 -50.55
C SER A 512 -19.53 153.69 -51.26
N GLU A 513 -20.58 154.52 -51.44
CA GLU A 513 -20.57 155.68 -52.36
C GLU A 513 -20.51 157.06 -51.66
N ALA A 514 -20.64 157.11 -50.34
CA ALA A 514 -20.74 158.37 -49.59
C ALA A 514 -19.38 159.06 -49.34
N LEU A 515 -18.28 158.31 -49.33
CA LEU A 515 -16.98 158.74 -48.80
C LEU A 515 -16.25 159.82 -49.65
N ALA A 516 -16.71 160.08 -50.88
CA ALA A 516 -15.98 160.89 -51.86
C ALA A 516 -16.22 162.41 -51.80
N ARG A 517 -17.18 162.92 -51.00
CA ARG A 517 -17.63 164.33 -51.09
C ARG A 517 -17.17 165.29 -49.98
N GLU A 518 -17.04 164.84 -48.73
CA GLU A 518 -16.91 165.75 -47.57
C GLU A 518 -15.49 166.32 -47.32
N LEU A 519 -14.48 165.94 -48.11
CA LEU A 519 -13.12 166.50 -47.97
C LEU A 519 -13.04 168.02 -48.23
N GLY A 520 -14.06 168.63 -48.86
CA GLY A 520 -14.10 170.05 -49.19
C GLY A 520 -14.43 171.00 -48.03
N VAL A 521 -15.09 170.52 -46.96
CA VAL A 521 -15.61 171.41 -45.89
C VAL A 521 -14.53 171.78 -44.85
N ASN A 522 -13.46 170.99 -44.74
CA ASN A 522 -12.38 171.16 -43.75
C ASN A 522 -11.85 172.61 -43.63
N ARG A 523 -11.71 173.33 -44.75
CA ARG A 523 -11.18 174.70 -44.78
C ARG A 523 -11.97 175.75 -44.00
N ARG A 524 -13.20 175.47 -43.58
CA ARG A 524 -14.01 176.39 -42.74
C ARG A 524 -13.90 176.09 -41.24
N LEU A 525 -13.25 174.99 -40.86
CA LEU A 525 -13.03 174.62 -39.46
C LEU A 525 -11.63 175.03 -38.96
N GLU A 526 -10.76 175.50 -39.85
CA GLU A 526 -9.37 175.87 -39.54
C GLU A 526 -9.30 177.17 -38.70
N GLU A 527 -10.19 178.14 -38.93
CA GLU A 527 -10.22 179.42 -38.18
C GLU A 527 -10.81 179.29 -36.76
N GLU A 528 -11.74 178.34 -36.52
CA GLU A 528 -12.19 178.02 -35.14
C GLU A 528 -11.17 177.21 -34.34
N LEU A 529 -10.15 176.65 -35.00
CA LEU A 529 -9.24 175.67 -34.40
C LEU A 529 -8.28 176.32 -33.41
N GLU A 530 -7.73 177.49 -33.72
CA GLU A 530 -6.73 178.18 -32.89
C GLU A 530 -7.26 178.48 -31.48
N GLY A 531 -8.53 178.91 -31.37
CA GLY A 531 -9.22 179.14 -30.09
C GLY A 531 -9.46 177.88 -29.24
N LYS A 532 -9.21 176.68 -29.79
CA LYS A 532 -9.23 175.38 -29.09
C LYS A 532 -7.82 174.84 -28.83
N VAL A 533 -6.84 175.10 -29.70
CA VAL A 533 -5.42 174.68 -29.54
C VAL A 533 -4.88 175.03 -28.15
N ALA A 534 -5.00 176.28 -27.72
CA ALA A 534 -4.49 176.75 -26.43
C ALA A 534 -5.08 176.01 -25.20
N ARG A 535 -6.29 175.45 -25.32
CA ARG A 535 -6.92 174.62 -24.26
C ARG A 535 -6.50 173.14 -24.33
N THR A 536 -6.08 172.65 -25.50
CA THR A 536 -5.60 171.26 -25.63
C THR A 536 -4.19 171.04 -25.07
N GLU A 537 -3.31 172.06 -25.05
CA GLU A 537 -1.93 171.88 -24.57
C GLU A 537 -1.84 171.54 -23.08
N VAL A 538 -2.70 172.12 -22.24
CA VAL A 538 -2.76 171.84 -20.80
C VAL A 538 -3.17 170.39 -20.55
N LEU A 539 -4.19 169.90 -21.28
CA LEU A 539 -4.65 168.52 -21.21
C LEU A 539 -3.64 167.51 -21.77
N ARG A 540 -2.80 167.92 -22.73
CA ARG A 540 -1.79 167.05 -23.36
C ARG A 540 -0.75 166.53 -22.36
N ARG A 541 -0.32 167.38 -21.42
CA ARG A 541 0.72 167.05 -20.43
C ARG A 541 0.31 165.91 -19.49
N GLY A 542 -0.90 165.98 -18.92
CA GLY A 542 -1.43 164.90 -18.07
C GLY A 542 -1.69 163.58 -18.82
N VAL A 543 -1.91 163.63 -20.14
CA VAL A 543 -2.02 162.42 -20.99
C VAL A 543 -0.66 161.73 -21.17
N ASP A 544 0.45 162.46 -21.14
CA ASP A 544 1.79 161.88 -21.30
C ASP A 544 2.33 161.25 -20.01
N GLU A 545 2.01 161.81 -18.84
CA GLU A 545 2.30 161.19 -17.53
C GLU A 545 1.63 159.82 -17.40
N LEU A 546 0.33 159.72 -17.74
CA LEU A 546 -0.44 158.46 -17.70
C LEU A 546 0.07 157.39 -18.69
N LYS A 547 0.75 157.78 -19.77
CA LYS A 547 1.40 156.81 -20.69
C LYS A 547 2.60 156.13 -20.02
N ILE A 548 3.40 156.88 -19.27
CA ILE A 548 4.62 156.38 -18.62
C ILE A 548 4.25 155.33 -17.55
N GLU A 549 3.23 155.59 -16.73
CA GLU A 549 2.73 154.61 -15.77
C GLU A 549 2.21 153.33 -16.43
N LYS A 550 1.42 153.48 -17.51
CA LYS A 550 0.90 152.35 -18.30
C LYS A 550 2.02 151.48 -18.87
N GLU A 551 3.09 152.09 -19.38
CA GLU A 551 4.25 151.34 -19.87
C GLU A 551 4.95 150.59 -18.74
N LEU A 552 5.23 151.24 -17.61
CA LEU A 552 5.87 150.60 -16.45
C LEU A 552 5.07 149.37 -15.98
N LYS A 553 3.75 149.52 -15.80
CA LYS A 553 2.86 148.41 -15.38
C LYS A 553 2.79 147.27 -16.41
N SER A 554 2.87 147.57 -17.71
CA SER A 554 2.93 146.53 -18.75
C SER A 554 4.22 145.71 -18.68
N ARG A 555 5.37 146.35 -18.41
CA ARG A 555 6.67 145.70 -18.26
C ARG A 555 6.73 144.83 -16.99
N GLU A 556 6.06 145.24 -15.91
CA GLU A 556 5.89 144.41 -14.70
C GLU A 556 5.05 143.14 -14.96
N LEU A 557 3.91 143.27 -15.65
CA LEU A 557 3.07 142.12 -16.01
C LEU A 557 3.79 141.07 -16.86
N ILE A 558 4.64 141.51 -17.80
CA ILE A 558 5.45 140.60 -18.63
C ILE A 558 6.48 139.84 -17.76
N ARG A 559 7.17 140.53 -16.84
CA ARG A 559 8.11 139.88 -15.89
C ARG A 559 7.40 138.83 -15.03
N ILE A 560 6.20 139.13 -14.53
CA ILE A 560 5.41 138.20 -13.70
C ILE A 560 4.96 136.98 -14.50
N ARG A 561 4.45 137.17 -15.74
CA ARG A 561 4.07 136.04 -16.62
C ARG A 561 5.24 135.12 -16.94
N ASN A 562 6.42 135.67 -17.22
CA ASN A 562 7.60 134.87 -17.53
C ASN A 562 8.07 134.04 -16.32
N LYS A 563 8.08 134.63 -15.11
CA LYS A 563 8.35 133.88 -13.85
C LYS A 563 7.31 132.79 -13.59
N LEU A 564 6.03 133.06 -13.84
CA LEU A 564 4.96 132.08 -13.66
C LEU A 564 5.06 130.92 -14.67
N LYS A 565 5.59 131.18 -15.88
CA LYS A 565 5.89 130.12 -16.85
C LYS A 565 7.04 129.24 -16.35
N THR A 566 8.20 129.81 -15.99
CA THR A 566 9.36 129.00 -15.55
C THR A 566 9.03 128.16 -14.32
N ILE A 567 8.25 128.68 -13.36
CA ILE A 567 7.79 127.92 -12.20
C ILE A 567 6.89 126.74 -12.60
N LYS A 568 6.05 126.86 -13.64
CA LYS A 568 5.25 125.74 -14.15
C LYS A 568 6.12 124.69 -14.84
N ASP A 569 7.06 125.13 -15.66
CA ASP A 569 8.00 124.25 -16.35
C ASP A 569 8.81 123.44 -15.30
N ASP A 570 9.35 124.10 -14.26
CA ASP A 570 10.03 123.48 -13.11
C ASP A 570 9.15 122.48 -12.32
N VAL A 571 7.85 122.77 -12.14
CA VAL A 571 6.91 121.85 -11.49
C VAL A 571 6.73 120.59 -12.30
N THR A 572 6.52 120.68 -13.62
CA THR A 572 6.36 119.48 -14.48
C THR A 572 7.62 118.59 -14.51
N ILE A 573 8.82 119.21 -14.44
CA ILE A 573 10.09 118.47 -14.32
C ILE A 573 10.15 117.71 -12.97
N LYS A 574 9.69 118.32 -11.88
CA LYS A 574 9.64 117.65 -10.57
C LYS A 574 8.57 116.55 -10.51
N GLU A 575 7.41 116.75 -11.12
CA GLU A 575 6.35 115.74 -11.22
C GLU A 575 6.81 114.49 -11.97
N THR A 576 7.47 114.65 -13.13
CA THR A 576 8.04 113.51 -13.88
C THR A 576 9.13 112.78 -13.08
N ALA A 577 10.02 113.51 -12.39
CA ALA A 577 11.03 112.91 -11.52
C ALA A 577 10.43 112.10 -10.34
N VAL A 578 9.32 112.56 -9.75
CA VAL A 578 8.57 111.83 -8.71
C VAL A 578 7.95 110.55 -9.27
N VAL A 579 7.35 110.60 -10.47
CA VAL A 579 6.79 109.42 -11.14
C VAL A 579 7.88 108.37 -11.41
N ASP A 580 9.05 108.78 -11.89
CA ASP A 580 10.16 107.85 -12.19
C ASP A 580 10.90 107.35 -10.94
N ALA A 581 10.82 108.06 -9.82
CA ALA A 581 11.21 107.52 -8.51
C ALA A 581 10.19 106.47 -8.03
N GLY A 582 8.88 106.74 -8.18
CA GLY A 582 7.80 105.82 -7.83
C GLY A 582 7.90 104.47 -8.57
N LYS A 583 8.14 104.50 -9.89
CA LYS A 583 8.39 103.29 -10.71
C LYS A 583 9.55 102.47 -10.16
N ARG A 584 10.70 103.10 -9.87
CA ARG A 584 11.90 102.41 -9.34
C ARG A 584 11.65 101.77 -7.97
N CYS A 585 10.88 102.41 -7.10
CA CYS A 585 10.44 101.79 -5.84
C CYS A 585 9.50 100.60 -6.07
N GLN A 586 8.57 100.69 -7.04
CA GLN A 586 7.68 99.57 -7.39
C GLN A 586 8.44 98.39 -8.01
N GLU A 587 9.42 98.63 -8.89
CA GLU A 587 10.33 97.60 -9.40
C GLU A 587 11.11 96.90 -8.27
N ALA A 588 11.64 97.66 -7.30
CA ALA A 588 12.35 97.08 -6.15
C ALA A 588 11.42 96.20 -5.28
N VAL A 589 10.17 96.63 -5.06
CA VAL A 589 9.15 95.85 -4.35
C VAL A 589 8.73 94.59 -5.12
N VAL A 590 8.66 94.65 -6.46
CA VAL A 590 8.41 93.47 -7.31
C VAL A 590 9.56 92.48 -7.19
N ARG A 591 10.82 92.92 -7.36
CA ARG A 591 12.01 92.06 -7.21
C ARG A 591 12.09 91.42 -5.82
N LEU A 592 11.75 92.15 -4.75
CA LEU A 592 11.69 91.60 -3.39
C LEU A 592 10.63 90.49 -3.26
N LYS A 593 9.47 90.62 -3.91
CA LYS A 593 8.45 89.56 -3.95
C LYS A 593 8.92 88.36 -4.79
N GLU A 594 9.57 88.59 -5.92
CA GLU A 594 10.17 87.55 -6.75
C GLU A 594 11.20 86.75 -5.95
N PHE A 595 12.15 87.41 -5.28
CA PHE A 595 13.12 86.74 -4.40
C PHE A 595 12.48 85.98 -3.23
N ALA A 596 11.41 86.51 -2.62
CA ALA A 596 10.67 85.79 -1.58
C ALA A 596 10.04 84.50 -2.13
N THR A 597 9.40 84.55 -3.30
CA THR A 597 8.85 83.34 -3.94
C THR A 597 9.95 82.35 -4.35
N LEU A 598 11.11 82.83 -4.80
CA LEU A 598 12.25 81.99 -5.15
C LEU A 598 12.82 81.29 -3.91
N TYR A 599 12.90 81.99 -2.77
CA TYR A 599 13.34 81.42 -1.49
C TYR A 599 12.37 80.33 -1.01
N ASP A 600 11.06 80.53 -1.08
CA ASP A 600 10.09 79.49 -0.71
C ASP A 600 10.12 78.29 -1.68
N VAL A 601 10.40 78.48 -2.98
CA VAL A 601 10.67 77.36 -3.90
C VAL A 601 11.91 76.58 -3.46
N VAL A 602 13.06 77.24 -3.25
CA VAL A 602 14.31 76.58 -2.81
C VAL A 602 14.15 75.89 -1.45
N LYS A 603 13.38 76.47 -0.53
CA LYS A 603 13.03 75.88 0.77
C LYS A 603 12.15 74.64 0.63
N ASN A 604 11.17 74.66 -0.27
CA ASN A 604 10.33 73.51 -0.59
C ASN A 604 11.13 72.40 -1.29
N GLU A 605 12.06 72.75 -2.17
CA GLU A 605 13.00 71.80 -2.79
C GLU A 605 13.96 71.19 -1.76
N ARG A 606 14.56 72.00 -0.88
CA ARG A 606 15.39 71.50 0.24
C ARG A 606 14.61 70.51 1.10
N ASN A 607 13.37 70.82 1.47
CA ASN A 607 12.52 69.94 2.27
C ASN A 607 12.15 68.65 1.49
N LYS A 608 11.87 68.75 0.20
CA LYS A 608 11.64 67.61 -0.70
C LYS A 608 12.87 66.70 -0.78
N TYR A 609 14.07 67.26 -0.94
CA TYR A 609 15.32 66.48 -0.94
C TYR A 609 15.61 65.87 0.43
N LEU A 610 15.39 66.59 1.54
CA LEU A 610 15.53 66.05 2.90
C LEU A 610 14.60 64.85 3.13
N ASN A 611 13.32 64.97 2.75
CA ASN A 611 12.34 63.88 2.84
C ASN A 611 12.71 62.71 1.92
N GLN A 612 13.24 62.97 0.72
CA GLN A 612 13.74 61.92 -0.17
C GLN A 612 14.96 61.20 0.43
N ILE A 613 15.92 61.94 0.99
CA ILE A 613 17.10 61.38 1.68
C ILE A 613 16.62 60.49 2.84
N GLN A 614 15.76 60.98 3.73
CA GLN A 614 15.22 60.20 4.85
C GLN A 614 14.46 58.95 4.37
N ALA A 615 13.63 59.07 3.33
CA ALA A 615 12.94 57.93 2.74
C ALA A 615 13.90 56.94 2.04
N THR A 616 15.09 57.36 1.59
CA THR A 616 16.12 56.45 1.06
C THR A 616 16.97 55.81 2.16
N THR A 617 17.31 56.53 3.23
CA THR A 617 18.07 55.96 4.36
C THR A 617 17.23 54.96 5.15
N GLN A 618 15.93 55.23 5.35
CA GLN A 618 14.99 54.26 5.91
C GLN A 618 14.91 53.00 5.04
N ARG A 619 14.65 53.13 3.72
CA ARG A 619 14.64 51.97 2.81
C ARG A 619 15.98 51.22 2.79
N ALA A 620 17.11 51.91 2.93
CA ALA A 620 18.41 51.27 3.05
C ALA A 620 18.59 50.50 4.37
N ALA A 621 17.97 50.94 5.47
CA ALA A 621 17.92 50.19 6.73
C ALA A 621 17.01 48.96 6.60
N GLU A 622 15.79 49.11 6.09
CA GLU A 622 14.85 48.01 5.82
C GLU A 622 15.46 46.93 4.91
N MET A 623 16.24 47.33 3.89
CA MET A 623 16.94 46.38 3.02
C MET A 623 18.11 45.69 3.72
N LYS A 624 18.84 46.36 4.61
CA LYS A 624 19.87 45.72 5.45
C LYS A 624 19.27 44.70 6.41
N GLU A 625 18.09 44.95 6.96
CA GLU A 625 17.36 44.00 7.80
C GLU A 625 16.84 42.81 6.99
N LYS A 626 16.27 43.04 5.81
CA LYS A 626 15.89 41.95 4.88
C LYS A 626 17.08 41.09 4.47
N ILE A 627 18.25 41.69 4.23
CA ILE A 627 19.50 40.95 3.96
C ILE A 627 19.92 40.10 5.17
N LYS A 628 19.83 40.62 6.41
CA LYS A 628 20.10 39.82 7.62
C LYS A 628 19.13 38.64 7.78
N ILE A 629 17.83 38.85 7.54
CA ILE A 629 16.82 37.79 7.61
C ILE A 629 17.13 36.70 6.58
N LEU A 630 17.42 37.07 5.33
CA LEU A 630 17.77 36.14 4.26
C LEU A 630 19.10 35.40 4.52
N LEU A 631 20.09 36.05 5.16
CA LEU A 631 21.33 35.38 5.58
C LEU A 631 21.05 34.32 6.65
N ASN A 632 20.25 34.65 7.68
CA ASN A 632 19.84 33.69 8.70
C ASN A 632 19.03 32.52 8.10
N GLU A 633 18.16 32.81 7.12
CA GLU A 633 17.39 31.78 6.41
C GLU A 633 18.28 30.87 5.55
N ILE A 634 19.29 31.42 4.86
CA ILE A 634 20.33 30.66 4.17
C ILE A 634 21.13 29.77 5.15
N GLU A 635 21.42 30.26 6.36
CA GLU A 635 22.11 29.47 7.38
C GLU A 635 21.21 28.36 7.94
N ILE A 636 19.93 28.60 8.18
CA ILE A 636 18.96 27.56 8.59
C ILE A 636 18.84 26.49 7.50
N LEU A 637 18.67 26.89 6.23
CA LEU A 637 18.59 25.97 5.09
C LEU A 637 19.90 25.17 4.91
N ARG A 638 21.07 25.76 5.16
CA ARG A 638 22.35 25.02 5.18
C ARG A 638 22.39 23.97 6.30
N HIS A 639 21.95 24.31 7.51
CA HIS A 639 21.85 23.35 8.60
C HIS A 639 20.87 22.22 8.26
N GLU A 640 19.70 22.55 7.71
CA GLU A 640 18.70 21.56 7.28
C GLU A 640 19.22 20.63 6.16
N ILE A 641 19.97 21.16 5.18
CA ILE A 641 20.66 20.35 4.16
C ILE A 641 21.65 19.39 4.83
N THR A 642 22.54 19.87 5.71
CA THR A 642 23.51 18.97 6.38
C THR A 642 22.83 17.95 7.31
N HIS A 643 21.66 18.27 7.88
CA HIS A 643 20.85 17.30 8.62
C HIS A 643 20.27 16.23 7.69
N LYS A 644 19.70 16.62 6.55
CA LYS A 644 19.17 15.70 5.54
C LYS A 644 20.26 14.84 4.90
N ASP A 645 21.48 15.35 4.71
CA ASP A 645 22.63 14.56 4.25
C ASP A 645 23.08 13.52 5.29
N ARG A 646 23.02 13.86 6.59
CA ARG A 646 23.26 12.91 7.69
C ARG A 646 22.17 11.83 7.74
N GLU A 647 20.90 12.19 7.64
CA GLU A 647 19.83 11.18 7.58
C GLU A 647 19.95 10.33 6.31
N LEU A 648 20.25 10.92 5.15
CA LEU A 648 20.40 10.18 3.89
C LEU A 648 21.61 9.25 3.90
N THR A 649 22.68 9.57 4.63
CA THR A 649 23.82 8.67 4.82
C THR A 649 23.52 7.54 5.81
N THR A 650 22.81 7.78 6.93
CA THR A 650 22.37 6.68 7.81
C THR A 650 21.33 5.78 7.15
N ARG A 651 20.37 6.33 6.40
CA ARG A 651 19.39 5.57 5.58
C ARG A 651 20.08 4.72 4.49
N ARG A 652 21.17 5.21 3.90
CA ARG A 652 22.00 4.41 2.98
C ARG A 652 22.70 3.26 3.71
N GLN A 653 23.28 3.51 4.89
CA GLN A 653 23.94 2.47 5.70
C GLN A 653 22.96 1.38 6.13
N THR A 654 21.76 1.73 6.62
CA THR A 654 20.74 0.75 7.01
C THR A 654 20.21 -0.05 5.82
N ASN A 655 20.05 0.57 4.65
CA ASN A 655 19.64 -0.16 3.44
C ASN A 655 20.74 -1.14 2.95
N THR A 656 22.01 -0.75 2.99
CA THR A 656 23.14 -1.65 2.70
C THR A 656 23.20 -2.82 3.68
N ALA A 657 22.99 -2.58 4.98
CA ALA A 657 22.91 -3.63 5.99
C ALA A 657 21.72 -4.58 5.75
N ALA A 658 20.55 -4.05 5.39
CA ALA A 658 19.38 -4.84 5.04
C ALA A 658 19.59 -5.68 3.77
N TYR A 659 20.32 -5.18 2.76
CA TYR A 659 20.70 -6.00 1.60
C TYR A 659 21.68 -7.12 1.98
N ALA A 660 22.67 -6.85 2.85
CA ALA A 660 23.59 -7.88 3.32
C ALA A 660 22.86 -8.97 4.12
N GLN A 661 21.94 -8.61 5.03
CA GLN A 661 21.09 -9.56 5.75
C GLN A 661 20.21 -10.37 4.79
N ARG A 662 19.52 -9.71 3.85
CA ARG A 662 18.68 -10.36 2.83
C ARG A 662 19.45 -11.39 2.02
N ASP A 663 20.66 -11.06 1.57
CA ASP A 663 21.45 -11.95 0.71
C ASP A 663 22.16 -13.05 1.51
N SER A 664 22.47 -12.82 2.79
CA SER A 664 22.82 -13.89 3.74
C SER A 664 21.67 -14.88 3.92
N ALA A 665 20.46 -14.39 4.20
CA ALA A 665 19.27 -15.22 4.38
C ALA A 665 18.90 -16.01 3.10
N LYS A 666 19.12 -15.45 1.91
CA LYS A 666 18.99 -16.20 0.64
C LYS A 666 20.02 -17.31 0.51
N ASN A 667 21.28 -17.06 0.88
CA ASN A 667 22.33 -18.07 0.81
C ASN A 667 22.06 -19.22 1.78
N GLU A 668 21.55 -18.91 2.96
CA GLU A 668 21.11 -19.88 3.96
C GLU A 668 19.86 -20.67 3.49
N ALA A 669 18.84 -20.00 2.96
CA ALA A 669 17.68 -20.65 2.36
C ALA A 669 18.07 -21.56 1.18
N ASN A 670 19.02 -21.14 0.32
CA ASN A 670 19.55 -21.97 -0.77
C ASN A 670 20.31 -23.20 -0.23
N LYS A 671 21.08 -23.06 0.85
CA LYS A 671 21.78 -24.16 1.52
C LYS A 671 20.80 -25.16 2.12
N LEU A 672 19.80 -24.69 2.86
CA LEU A 672 18.73 -25.53 3.43
C LEU A 672 17.92 -26.24 2.33
N LEU A 673 17.65 -25.55 1.21
CA LEU A 673 16.93 -26.12 0.06
C LEU A 673 17.77 -27.15 -0.72
N LEU A 674 19.10 -27.02 -0.74
CA LEU A 674 20.00 -28.06 -1.22
C LEU A 674 19.97 -29.29 -0.29
N GLN A 675 20.15 -29.08 1.01
CA GLN A 675 20.09 -30.15 2.01
C GLN A 675 18.73 -30.88 2.01
N TYR A 676 17.63 -30.16 1.83
CA TYR A 676 16.30 -30.76 1.66
C TYR A 676 16.22 -31.67 0.43
N ARG A 677 16.84 -31.28 -0.69
CA ARG A 677 16.90 -32.12 -1.91
C ARG A 677 17.78 -33.36 -1.73
N GLU A 678 18.90 -33.22 -1.03
CA GLU A 678 19.78 -34.35 -0.67
C GLU A 678 19.03 -35.34 0.22
N ARG A 679 18.41 -34.88 1.32
CA ARG A 679 17.56 -35.72 2.18
C ARG A 679 16.36 -36.31 1.45
N ARG A 680 15.77 -35.60 0.49
CA ARG A 680 14.68 -36.13 -0.34
C ARG A 680 15.17 -37.27 -1.24
N ALA A 681 16.34 -37.13 -1.86
CA ALA A 681 16.95 -38.20 -2.66
C ALA A 681 17.32 -39.43 -1.80
N GLU A 682 17.83 -39.23 -0.58
CA GLU A 682 18.04 -40.32 0.39
C GLU A 682 16.72 -41.03 0.75
N ILE A 683 15.64 -40.27 0.98
CA ILE A 683 14.30 -40.83 1.26
C ILE A 683 13.79 -41.64 0.06
N ASP A 684 13.86 -41.10 -1.16
CA ASP A 684 13.37 -41.76 -2.36
C ASP A 684 14.21 -43.01 -2.71
N GLN A 685 15.53 -42.99 -2.45
CA GLN A 685 16.40 -44.16 -2.54
C GLN A 685 16.05 -45.22 -1.48
N ASN A 686 15.77 -44.81 -0.24
CA ASN A 686 15.37 -45.72 0.84
C ASN A 686 13.98 -46.33 0.59
N LEU A 687 13.04 -45.58 0.01
CA LEU A 687 11.74 -46.09 -0.42
C LEU A 687 11.90 -47.19 -1.47
N SER A 688 12.69 -46.95 -2.52
CA SER A 688 12.99 -47.97 -3.53
C SER A 688 13.67 -49.21 -2.90
N ARG A 689 14.57 -49.01 -1.92
CA ARG A 689 15.17 -50.14 -1.19
C ARG A 689 14.13 -50.91 -0.36
N ILE A 690 13.19 -50.23 0.30
CA ILE A 690 12.08 -50.86 1.02
C ILE A 690 11.20 -51.67 0.07
N GLU A 691 10.87 -51.15 -1.11
CA GLU A 691 10.12 -51.89 -2.15
C GLU A 691 10.86 -53.17 -2.57
N THR A 692 12.17 -53.11 -2.82
CA THR A 692 12.96 -54.32 -3.16
C THR A 692 13.03 -55.34 -2.02
N LEU A 693 13.06 -54.88 -0.76
CA LEU A 693 13.05 -55.77 0.40
C LEU A 693 11.66 -56.38 0.63
N GLN A 694 10.58 -55.64 0.39
CA GLN A 694 9.20 -56.15 0.44
C GLN A 694 8.96 -57.22 -0.64
N LEU A 695 9.48 -57.03 -1.85
CA LEU A 695 9.43 -58.06 -2.90
C LEU A 695 10.21 -59.33 -2.52
N LEU A 696 11.39 -59.19 -1.87
CA LEU A 696 12.17 -60.31 -1.34
C LEU A 696 11.46 -61.04 -0.20
N ILE A 697 10.80 -60.31 0.71
CA ILE A 697 10.00 -60.88 1.80
C ILE A 697 8.81 -61.66 1.23
N ALA A 698 8.04 -61.07 0.31
CA ALA A 698 6.89 -61.74 -0.31
C ALA A 698 7.29 -63.02 -1.09
N ALA A 699 8.46 -63.01 -1.73
CA ALA A 699 9.03 -64.22 -2.35
C ALA A 699 9.38 -65.29 -1.30
N ALA A 700 10.07 -64.93 -0.22
CA ALA A 700 10.42 -65.85 0.86
C ALA A 700 9.18 -66.39 1.61
N GLU A 701 8.14 -65.59 1.78
CA GLU A 701 6.84 -66.00 2.33
C GLU A 701 6.14 -67.00 1.40
N SER A 702 6.15 -66.75 0.09
CA SER A 702 5.63 -67.70 -0.92
C SER A 702 6.39 -69.03 -0.90
N ASP A 703 7.72 -68.99 -0.84
CA ASP A 703 8.56 -70.17 -0.72
C ASP A 703 8.27 -70.96 0.58
N LEU A 704 8.13 -70.27 1.72
CA LEU A 704 7.75 -70.88 3.00
C LEU A 704 6.36 -71.53 2.97
N VAL A 705 5.38 -70.91 2.31
CA VAL A 705 4.05 -71.50 2.10
C VAL A 705 4.14 -72.74 1.21
N SER A 706 4.91 -72.69 0.12
CA SER A 706 5.14 -73.85 -0.75
C SER A 706 5.82 -75.01 -0.01
N LEU A 707 6.79 -74.70 0.86
CA LEU A 707 7.55 -75.67 1.65
C LEU A 707 6.67 -76.31 2.73
N ARG A 708 5.81 -75.52 3.40
CA ARG A 708 4.81 -76.02 4.36
C ARG A 708 3.81 -76.96 3.67
N SER A 709 3.26 -76.55 2.53
CA SER A 709 2.35 -77.39 1.73
C SER A 709 3.02 -78.70 1.29
N ARG A 710 4.27 -78.63 0.79
CA ARG A 710 5.06 -79.82 0.44
C ARG A 710 5.29 -80.72 1.65
N HIS A 711 5.66 -80.17 2.81
CA HIS A 711 5.84 -80.95 4.04
C HIS A 711 4.53 -81.62 4.50
N GLU A 712 3.40 -80.92 4.40
CA GLU A 712 2.08 -81.48 4.70
C GLU A 712 1.71 -82.64 3.75
N THR A 713 1.99 -82.53 2.45
CA THR A 713 1.80 -83.64 1.50
C THR A 713 2.73 -84.82 1.81
N LEU A 714 3.98 -84.57 2.21
CA LEU A 714 4.91 -85.62 2.62
C LEU A 714 4.43 -86.32 3.89
N LEU A 715 3.95 -85.59 4.91
CA LEU A 715 3.34 -86.17 6.10
C LEU A 715 2.10 -86.99 5.77
N LYS A 716 1.24 -86.52 4.86
CA LYS A 716 0.08 -87.30 4.36
C LYS A 716 0.53 -88.60 3.70
N THR A 717 1.49 -88.58 2.77
CA THR A 717 2.01 -89.80 2.13
C THR A 717 2.72 -90.74 3.11
N ARG A 718 3.44 -90.20 4.11
CA ARG A 718 4.05 -90.98 5.19
C ARG A 718 2.98 -91.68 6.02
N ASN A 719 1.93 -90.96 6.39
CA ASN A 719 0.85 -91.48 7.22
C ASN A 719 0.05 -92.56 6.48
N THR A 720 -0.33 -92.36 5.21
CA THR A 720 -1.03 -93.39 4.42
C THR A 720 -0.14 -94.62 4.19
N THR A 721 1.15 -94.44 3.95
CA THR A 721 2.11 -95.56 3.87
C THR A 721 2.24 -96.29 5.22
N GLY A 722 2.20 -95.55 6.33
CA GLY A 722 2.17 -96.10 7.69
C GLY A 722 0.90 -96.92 7.96
N THR A 723 -0.28 -96.42 7.57
CA THR A 723 -1.53 -97.19 7.61
C THR A 723 -1.41 -98.46 6.77
N HIS A 724 -0.94 -98.38 5.53
CA HIS A 724 -0.74 -99.58 4.70
C HIS A 724 0.29 -100.58 5.26
N LEU A 725 1.28 -100.13 6.02
CA LEU A 725 2.19 -101.03 6.73
C LEU A 725 1.53 -101.71 7.94
N LEU A 726 0.59 -101.03 8.62
CA LEU A 726 -0.25 -101.63 9.67
C LEU A 726 -1.27 -102.60 9.04
N ASP A 727 -2.00 -102.20 8.01
CA ASP A 727 -2.94 -103.06 7.25
C ASP A 727 -2.27 -104.39 6.86
N ARG A 728 -1.03 -104.32 6.32
CA ARG A 728 -0.23 -105.50 5.95
C ARG A 728 0.36 -106.26 7.13
N HIS A 729 0.58 -105.62 8.27
CA HIS A 729 1.00 -106.30 9.49
C HIS A 729 -0.17 -107.10 10.09
N ASP A 730 -1.36 -106.51 10.13
CA ASP A 730 -2.58 -107.16 10.62
C ASP A 730 -3.00 -108.32 9.70
N GLU A 731 -2.90 -108.15 8.37
CA GLU A 731 -3.02 -109.27 7.41
C GLU A 731 -2.05 -110.42 7.76
N LEU A 732 -0.78 -110.12 8.05
CA LEU A 732 0.22 -111.13 8.41
C LEU A 732 -0.10 -111.80 9.74
N CYS A 733 -0.55 -111.05 10.76
CA CYS A 733 -0.98 -111.61 12.04
C CYS A 733 -2.16 -112.57 11.86
N ILE A 734 -3.20 -112.18 11.11
CA ILE A 734 -4.35 -113.03 10.76
C ILE A 734 -3.89 -114.28 10.01
N LEU A 735 -2.91 -114.16 9.10
CA LEU A 735 -2.33 -115.31 8.38
C LEU A 735 -1.54 -116.25 9.31
N TYR A 736 -0.80 -115.73 10.29
CA TYR A 736 -0.10 -116.54 11.29
C TYR A 736 -1.07 -117.27 12.22
N GLU A 737 -2.12 -116.60 12.72
CA GLU A 737 -3.16 -117.25 13.54
C GLU A 737 -3.90 -118.33 12.75
N LYS A 738 -4.27 -118.05 11.50
CA LYS A 738 -4.88 -119.02 10.59
C LYS A 738 -3.96 -120.21 10.31
N LEU A 739 -2.65 -119.97 10.09
CA LEU A 739 -1.66 -121.03 9.90
C LEU A 739 -1.56 -121.91 11.14
N ASN A 740 -1.48 -121.31 12.33
CA ASN A 740 -1.43 -122.03 13.61
C ASN A 740 -2.69 -122.89 13.83
N LEU A 741 -3.88 -122.33 13.58
CA LEU A 741 -5.15 -123.07 13.61
C LEU A 741 -5.15 -124.25 12.61
N THR A 742 -4.66 -124.06 11.38
CA THR A 742 -4.57 -125.18 10.41
C THR A 742 -3.54 -126.22 10.79
N ASN A 743 -2.42 -125.84 11.41
CA ASN A 743 -1.41 -126.78 11.90
C ASN A 743 -1.95 -127.60 13.07
N GLU A 744 -2.66 -126.97 14.02
CA GLU A 744 -3.28 -127.67 15.15
C GLU A 744 -4.38 -128.64 14.68
N VAL A 745 -5.18 -128.24 13.69
CA VAL A 745 -6.17 -129.12 13.03
C VAL A 745 -5.49 -130.26 12.26
N SER A 746 -4.35 -130.02 11.60
CA SER A 746 -3.56 -131.09 10.95
C SER A 746 -3.05 -132.09 11.98
N GLN A 747 -2.43 -131.63 13.07
CA GLN A 747 -1.93 -132.49 14.14
C GLN A 747 -3.05 -133.33 14.77
N ARG A 748 -4.19 -132.71 15.12
CA ARG A 748 -5.37 -133.44 15.60
C ARG A 748 -5.92 -134.45 14.57
N GLY A 749 -5.81 -134.14 13.27
CA GLY A 749 -6.16 -135.05 12.17
C GLY A 749 -5.18 -136.22 12.02
N GLU A 750 -3.88 -135.97 12.17
CA GLU A 750 -2.81 -136.97 12.12
C GLU A 750 -2.88 -137.92 13.32
N GLU A 751 -3.14 -137.41 14.53
CA GLU A 751 -3.41 -138.22 15.73
C GLU A 751 -4.65 -139.10 15.54
N ALA A 752 -5.75 -138.56 15.01
CA ALA A 752 -6.95 -139.33 14.72
C ALA A 752 -6.67 -140.42 13.66
N LEU A 753 -5.91 -140.10 12.62
CA LEU A 753 -5.50 -141.06 11.58
C LEU A 753 -4.58 -142.15 12.13
N GLN A 754 -3.61 -141.81 12.99
CA GLN A 754 -2.74 -142.79 13.67
C GLN A 754 -3.55 -143.73 14.57
N ASN A 755 -4.53 -143.20 15.32
CA ASN A 755 -5.45 -144.00 16.13
C ASN A 755 -6.29 -144.96 15.27
N ILE A 756 -6.83 -144.50 14.14
CA ILE A 756 -7.56 -145.34 13.18
C ILE A 756 -6.64 -146.40 12.54
N GLN A 757 -5.40 -146.05 12.16
CA GLN A 757 -4.43 -147.03 11.67
C GLN A 757 -4.10 -148.07 12.75
N ALA A 758 -4.02 -147.68 14.03
CA ALA A 758 -3.81 -148.60 15.13
C ALA A 758 -5.01 -149.53 15.38
N THR A 759 -6.26 -149.07 15.24
CA THR A 759 -7.44 -149.94 15.33
C THR A 759 -7.52 -150.88 14.12
N VAL A 760 -7.22 -150.41 12.90
CA VAL A 760 -7.14 -151.26 11.70
C VAL A 760 -6.06 -152.34 11.85
N ARG A 761 -4.87 -152.01 12.39
CA ARG A 761 -3.82 -153.00 12.70
C ARG A 761 -4.31 -154.04 13.72
N LYS A 762 -4.97 -153.63 14.81
CA LYS A 762 -5.56 -154.54 15.81
C LYS A 762 -6.60 -155.46 15.19
N LEU A 763 -7.54 -154.91 14.41
CA LEU A 763 -8.58 -155.67 13.71
C LEU A 763 -8.00 -156.64 12.67
N SER A 764 -6.94 -156.26 11.96
CA SER A 764 -6.24 -157.13 11.02
C SER A 764 -5.56 -158.32 11.70
N ILE A 765 -5.01 -158.14 12.91
CA ILE A 765 -4.45 -159.25 13.71
C ILE A 765 -5.57 -160.18 14.18
N ILE A 766 -6.66 -159.63 14.72
CA ILE A 766 -7.84 -160.41 15.14
C ILE A 766 -8.43 -161.20 13.96
N ALA A 767 -8.53 -160.59 12.77
CA ALA A 767 -9.00 -161.26 11.56
C ALA A 767 -8.04 -162.39 11.11
N ALA A 768 -6.73 -162.23 11.27
CA ALA A 768 -5.74 -163.27 10.97
C ALA A 768 -5.81 -164.44 11.96
N ASP A 769 -5.94 -164.18 13.27
CA ASP A 769 -6.12 -165.23 14.29
C ASP A 769 -7.45 -165.97 14.12
N LEU A 770 -8.56 -165.27 13.84
CA LEU A 770 -9.85 -165.88 13.50
C LEU A 770 -9.75 -166.73 12.23
N SER A 771 -9.04 -166.27 11.20
CA SER A 771 -8.81 -167.04 9.98
C SER A 771 -8.00 -168.31 10.25
N ARG A 772 -6.95 -168.24 11.10
CA ARG A 772 -6.19 -169.41 11.55
C ARG A 772 -7.06 -170.39 12.37
N GLY A 773 -7.98 -169.87 13.19
CA GLY A 773 -8.99 -170.66 13.89
C GLY A 773 -9.92 -171.40 12.92
N VAL A 774 -10.45 -170.71 11.90
CA VAL A 774 -11.29 -171.29 10.85
C VAL A 774 -10.54 -172.35 10.02
N GLU A 775 -9.26 -172.14 9.69
CA GLU A 775 -8.43 -173.18 9.05
C GLU A 775 -8.24 -174.41 9.95
N THR A 776 -8.01 -174.20 11.25
CA THR A 776 -7.81 -175.28 12.21
C THR A 776 -9.08 -176.14 12.34
N LEU A 777 -10.25 -175.49 12.44
CA LEU A 777 -11.55 -176.16 12.41
C LEU A 777 -11.80 -176.90 11.08
N LYS A 778 -11.48 -176.27 9.92
CA LYS A 778 -11.58 -176.92 8.61
C LYS A 778 -10.68 -178.16 8.46
N ARG A 779 -9.52 -178.20 9.13
CA ARG A 779 -8.64 -179.39 9.19
C ARG A 779 -9.17 -180.49 10.12
N GLY A 780 -10.00 -180.16 11.10
CA GLY A 780 -10.63 -181.13 12.02
C GLY A 780 -11.91 -181.78 11.50
N MET A 781 -12.54 -181.24 10.44
CA MET A 781 -13.81 -181.73 9.90
C MET A 781 -13.65 -183.05 9.14
N PRO A 782 -14.37 -184.13 9.49
CA PRO A 782 -14.28 -185.40 8.76
C PRO A 782 -14.89 -185.27 7.35
N ARG A 783 -14.08 -185.59 6.34
CA ARG A 783 -14.34 -185.36 4.90
C ARG A 783 -15.66 -185.94 4.36
N ARG A 784 -16.26 -186.89 5.10
CA ARG A 784 -17.53 -187.57 4.77
C ARG A 784 -18.76 -186.67 4.95
N GLU A 785 -18.78 -185.85 6.00
CA GLU A 785 -19.92 -184.96 6.30
C GLU A 785 -20.00 -183.82 5.27
N VAL A 786 -18.84 -183.32 4.82
CA VAL A 786 -18.74 -182.29 3.77
C VAL A 786 -19.24 -182.80 2.41
N ALA A 787 -19.20 -184.11 2.14
CA ALA A 787 -19.78 -184.69 0.94
C ALA A 787 -21.32 -184.76 1.04
N GLN A 788 -21.84 -185.31 2.13
CA GLN A 788 -23.29 -185.42 2.37
C GLN A 788 -23.98 -184.06 2.49
N ALA A 789 -23.28 -183.05 3.00
CA ALA A 789 -23.77 -181.67 3.01
C ALA A 789 -23.84 -181.04 1.61
N LYS A 790 -22.99 -181.47 0.65
CA LYS A 790 -23.04 -180.99 -0.73
C LYS A 790 -24.18 -181.59 -1.53
N GLU A 791 -24.38 -182.91 -1.45
CA GLU A 791 -25.54 -183.57 -2.10
C GLU A 791 -26.86 -182.89 -1.66
N ARG A 792 -27.01 -182.59 -0.36
CA ARG A 792 -28.16 -181.83 0.15
C ARG A 792 -28.22 -180.36 -0.29
N ILE A 793 -27.09 -179.71 -0.56
CA ILE A 793 -27.08 -178.36 -1.13
C ILE A 793 -27.54 -178.41 -2.59
N ASP A 794 -27.12 -179.41 -3.36
CA ASP A 794 -27.50 -179.56 -4.76
C ASP A 794 -29.00 -179.91 -4.89
N GLU A 795 -29.53 -180.83 -4.06
CA GLU A 795 -30.98 -181.08 -3.91
C GLU A 795 -31.78 -179.79 -3.58
N LEU A 796 -31.27 -178.97 -2.64
CA LEU A 796 -31.91 -177.72 -2.26
C LEU A 796 -31.79 -176.65 -3.35
N LEU A 797 -30.72 -176.62 -4.14
CA LEU A 797 -30.54 -175.68 -5.26
C LEU A 797 -31.52 -175.96 -6.40
N ASP A 798 -31.80 -177.23 -6.72
CA ASP A 798 -32.84 -177.59 -7.68
C ASP A 798 -34.24 -177.19 -7.18
N SER A 799 -34.53 -177.40 -5.90
CA SER A 799 -35.79 -176.92 -5.29
C SER A 799 -35.91 -175.38 -5.34
N LEU A 800 -34.80 -174.67 -5.14
CA LEU A 800 -34.71 -173.22 -5.19
C LEU A 800 -34.87 -172.68 -6.62
N ALA A 801 -34.39 -173.41 -7.63
CA ALA A 801 -34.59 -173.07 -9.04
C ALA A 801 -36.08 -173.12 -9.41
N GLN A 802 -36.77 -174.20 -9.05
CA GLN A 802 -38.22 -174.34 -9.28
C GLN A 802 -39.04 -173.27 -8.52
N ALA A 803 -38.62 -172.89 -7.31
CA ALA A 803 -39.26 -171.81 -6.55
C ALA A 803 -39.03 -170.42 -7.19
N LYS A 804 -37.82 -170.15 -7.71
CA LYS A 804 -37.48 -168.89 -8.39
C LYS A 804 -38.25 -168.70 -9.70
N GLU A 805 -38.51 -169.78 -10.46
CA GLU A 805 -39.25 -169.66 -11.71
C GLU A 805 -40.72 -169.25 -11.48
N ARG A 806 -41.39 -169.86 -10.48
CA ARG A 806 -42.73 -169.43 -10.04
C ARG A 806 -42.75 -167.99 -9.54
N SER A 807 -41.66 -167.52 -8.92
CA SER A 807 -41.53 -166.12 -8.49
C SER A 807 -41.45 -165.16 -9.68
N ARG A 808 -40.70 -165.51 -10.74
CA ARG A 808 -40.64 -164.71 -11.99
C ARG A 808 -42.00 -164.63 -12.67
N GLU A 809 -42.72 -165.74 -12.74
CA GLU A 809 -44.05 -165.84 -13.35
C GLU A 809 -45.08 -164.94 -12.62
N LEU A 810 -44.94 -164.79 -11.29
CA LEU A 810 -45.74 -163.85 -10.49
C LEU A 810 -45.28 -162.39 -10.63
N SER A 811 -43.97 -162.11 -10.61
CA SER A 811 -43.45 -160.75 -10.82
C SER A 811 -43.83 -160.18 -12.19
N SER A 812 -43.78 -161.00 -13.24
CA SER A 812 -44.19 -160.61 -14.60
C SER A 812 -45.67 -160.23 -14.71
N ARG A 813 -46.51 -160.57 -13.72
CA ARG A 813 -47.91 -160.10 -13.63
C ARG A 813 -48.10 -158.81 -12.84
N MET A 814 -47.07 -158.32 -12.15
CA MET A 814 -47.07 -157.02 -11.47
C MET A 814 -46.41 -155.91 -12.31
N GLU A 815 -45.48 -156.26 -13.20
CA GLU A 815 -44.70 -155.31 -14.00
C GLU A 815 -45.42 -154.87 -15.30
N SER A 816 -46.71 -154.52 -15.20
CA SER A 816 -47.58 -154.13 -16.34
C SER A 816 -48.06 -152.67 -16.25
N PRO A 817 -47.39 -151.68 -16.90
CA PRO A 817 -47.73 -150.25 -16.81
C PRO A 817 -48.71 -149.73 -17.89
N TRP A 818 -49.53 -150.60 -18.49
CA TRP A 818 -50.49 -150.26 -19.55
C TRP A 818 -51.82 -150.98 -19.32
N GLU A 819 -53.01 -150.38 -19.51
CA GLU A 819 -53.49 -148.98 -19.57
C GLU A 819 -55.06 -149.04 -19.56
N PRO A 820 -55.86 -147.95 -19.50
CA PRO A 820 -55.54 -146.51 -19.46
C PRO A 820 -56.21 -145.72 -18.29
N ASP A 821 -56.18 -144.39 -18.38
CA ASP A 821 -57.05 -143.38 -17.71
C ASP A 821 -57.22 -143.45 -16.17
N ARG A 822 -56.24 -143.03 -15.34
CA ARG A 822 -55.08 -142.11 -15.54
C ARG A 822 -55.38 -140.59 -15.48
N THR A 823 -56.29 -140.17 -14.60
CA THR A 823 -56.51 -138.76 -14.17
C THR A 823 -56.95 -138.71 -12.70
N ARG A 824 -56.72 -137.68 -11.88
CA ARG A 824 -55.94 -136.41 -11.95
C ARG A 824 -56.01 -135.75 -10.55
N ASP A 825 -54.96 -135.06 -10.07
CA ASP A 825 -55.11 -133.63 -9.66
C ASP A 825 -53.81 -132.86 -9.44
N LEU A 826 -53.92 -131.53 -9.50
CA LEU A 826 -52.79 -130.60 -9.67
C LEU A 826 -52.54 -129.73 -8.42
N GLY A 827 -51.52 -130.13 -7.66
CA GLY A 827 -50.51 -129.26 -7.02
C GLY A 827 -50.95 -127.98 -6.30
N GLY A 828 -50.99 -128.05 -4.97
CA GLY A 828 -50.90 -126.90 -4.06
C GLY A 828 -50.44 -127.36 -2.68
N SER A 829 -49.55 -126.61 -2.02
CA SER A 829 -49.11 -126.86 -0.65
C SER A 829 -48.58 -125.57 -0.04
N ASP A 830 -49.00 -125.25 1.18
CA ASP A 830 -48.60 -124.02 1.85
C ASP A 830 -47.10 -124.01 2.18
N PRO A 831 -46.39 -122.89 1.99
CA PRO A 831 -44.97 -122.80 2.31
C PRO A 831 -44.76 -123.03 3.81
N THR A 832 -44.13 -124.16 4.15
CA THR A 832 -43.85 -124.55 5.54
C THR A 832 -43.14 -123.43 6.28
N HIS A 833 -43.40 -123.26 7.58
CA HIS A 833 -42.89 -122.14 8.39
C HIS A 833 -41.39 -121.82 8.18
N LYS A 834 -40.54 -122.85 7.99
CA LYS A 834 -39.11 -122.68 7.65
C LYS A 834 -38.85 -121.94 6.33
N HIS A 835 -39.66 -122.15 5.30
CA HIS A 835 -39.57 -121.42 4.02
C HIS A 835 -40.09 -119.98 4.15
N LEU A 836 -41.14 -119.75 4.94
CA LEU A 836 -41.60 -118.39 5.27
C LEU A 836 -40.54 -117.61 6.06
N VAL A 837 -39.99 -118.19 7.14
CA VAL A 837 -38.91 -117.56 7.93
C VAL A 837 -37.65 -117.34 7.09
N LYS A 838 -37.28 -118.27 6.19
CA LYS A 838 -36.18 -118.01 5.25
C LYS A 838 -36.51 -116.82 4.35
N LYS A 839 -37.69 -116.77 3.74
CA LYS A 839 -38.06 -115.68 2.83
C LYS A 839 -38.26 -114.33 3.52
N ILE A 840 -38.58 -114.33 4.81
CA ILE A 840 -38.56 -113.14 5.67
C ILE A 840 -37.10 -112.66 5.85
N ARG A 841 -36.17 -113.54 6.22
CA ARG A 841 -34.74 -113.20 6.30
C ARG A 841 -34.15 -112.74 4.98
N ASP A 842 -34.49 -113.41 3.87
CA ASP A 842 -34.11 -113.01 2.51
C ASP A 842 -34.69 -111.63 2.11
N VAL A 843 -35.62 -111.04 2.90
CA VAL A 843 -36.20 -109.70 2.73
C VAL A 843 -35.66 -108.71 3.77
N GLU A 844 -35.47 -109.12 5.03
CA GLU A 844 -34.78 -108.34 6.08
C GLU A 844 -33.36 -107.98 5.65
N GLU A 845 -32.61 -108.94 5.09
CA GLU A 845 -31.27 -108.74 4.52
C GLU A 845 -31.30 -107.71 3.36
N LYS A 846 -32.32 -107.79 2.49
CA LYS A 846 -32.52 -106.82 1.39
C LYS A 846 -33.02 -105.45 1.85
N LEU A 847 -33.61 -105.36 3.05
CA LEU A 847 -34.01 -104.10 3.66
C LEU A 847 -32.80 -103.42 4.29
N ALA A 848 -31.96 -104.15 5.03
CA ALA A 848 -30.69 -103.65 5.56
C ALA A 848 -29.77 -103.14 4.44
N GLU A 849 -29.62 -103.92 3.36
CA GLU A 849 -28.95 -103.52 2.10
C GLU A 849 -29.51 -102.24 1.45
N ARG A 850 -30.75 -101.83 1.78
CA ARG A 850 -31.41 -100.64 1.22
C ARG A 850 -31.32 -99.46 2.16
N GLU A 851 -31.39 -99.70 3.47
CA GLU A 851 -31.17 -98.70 4.52
C GLU A 851 -29.71 -98.24 4.53
N GLU A 852 -28.74 -99.17 4.42
CA GLU A 852 -27.32 -98.87 4.24
C GLU A 852 -27.07 -97.96 3.02
N ARG A 853 -27.62 -98.31 1.85
CA ARG A 853 -27.55 -97.51 0.61
C ARG A 853 -28.37 -96.21 0.63
N ILE A 854 -29.13 -95.95 1.69
CA ILE A 854 -29.76 -94.65 1.95
C ILE A 854 -28.84 -93.82 2.85
N LEU A 855 -28.31 -94.40 3.93
CA LEU A 855 -27.32 -93.76 4.80
C LEU A 855 -26.05 -93.33 4.04
N GLU A 856 -25.54 -94.15 3.11
CA GLU A 856 -24.47 -93.77 2.18
C GLU A 856 -24.82 -92.50 1.39
N LYS A 857 -26.07 -92.39 0.90
CA LYS A 857 -26.51 -91.28 0.06
C LYS A 857 -26.80 -90.02 0.85
N ASP A 858 -27.31 -90.14 2.07
CA ASP A 858 -27.52 -89.01 2.96
C ASP A 858 -26.18 -88.46 3.46
N LEU A 859 -25.18 -89.33 3.70
CA LEU A 859 -23.81 -88.92 3.95
C LEU A 859 -23.22 -88.15 2.75
N ILE A 860 -23.28 -88.73 1.54
CA ILE A 860 -22.85 -88.05 0.30
C ILE A 860 -23.61 -86.73 0.07
N LEU A 861 -24.91 -86.67 0.36
CA LEU A 861 -25.71 -85.45 0.25
C LEU A 861 -25.26 -84.39 1.25
N SER A 862 -24.85 -84.77 2.47
CA SER A 862 -24.28 -83.86 3.46
C SER A 862 -22.90 -83.32 3.05
N GLU A 863 -22.04 -84.15 2.47
CA GLU A 863 -20.74 -83.74 1.92
C GLU A 863 -20.91 -82.82 0.71
N VAL A 864 -21.78 -83.18 -0.24
CA VAL A 864 -22.09 -82.34 -1.42
C VAL A 864 -22.73 -81.02 -1.01
N SER A 865 -23.61 -81.01 0.00
CA SER A 865 -24.22 -79.77 0.50
C SER A 865 -23.19 -78.86 1.19
N THR A 866 -22.32 -79.42 2.03
CA THR A 866 -21.26 -78.65 2.71
C THR A 866 -20.18 -78.15 1.74
N LEU A 867 -19.81 -78.92 0.72
CA LEU A 867 -18.99 -78.44 -0.40
C LEU A 867 -19.70 -77.30 -1.17
N THR A 868 -20.98 -77.48 -1.47
CA THR A 868 -21.77 -76.50 -2.23
C THR A 868 -21.88 -75.18 -1.48
N ASP A 869 -22.12 -75.18 -0.16
CA ASP A 869 -22.19 -73.97 0.64
C ASP A 869 -20.82 -73.35 0.91
N ARG A 870 -19.75 -74.15 0.97
CA ARG A 870 -18.37 -73.65 0.98
C ARG A 870 -18.02 -72.94 -0.33
N LEU A 871 -18.41 -73.52 -1.47
CA LEU A 871 -18.29 -72.89 -2.79
C LEU A 871 -19.12 -71.61 -2.89
N LYS A 872 -20.38 -71.60 -2.44
CA LYS A 872 -21.21 -70.38 -2.41
C LYS A 872 -20.51 -69.26 -1.62
N ARG A 873 -20.04 -69.54 -0.39
CA ARG A 873 -19.29 -68.57 0.43
C ARG A 873 -18.07 -68.04 -0.33
N GLN A 874 -17.19 -68.93 -0.83
CA GLN A 874 -16.02 -68.54 -1.63
C GLN A 874 -16.37 -67.70 -2.87
N THR A 875 -17.51 -67.95 -3.55
CA THR A 875 -17.95 -67.10 -4.67
C THR A 875 -18.54 -65.76 -4.26
N LEU A 876 -19.08 -65.63 -3.04
CA LEU A 876 -19.54 -64.35 -2.48
C LEU A 876 -18.34 -63.52 -1.99
N ASP A 877 -17.41 -64.17 -1.28
CA ASP A 877 -16.17 -63.56 -0.78
C ASP A 877 -15.33 -63.05 -1.97
N GLY A 878 -15.05 -63.93 -2.94
CA GLY A 878 -14.33 -63.58 -4.17
C GLY A 878 -15.07 -62.57 -5.06
N ARG A 879 -16.39 -62.42 -4.93
CA ARG A 879 -17.15 -61.33 -5.58
C ARG A 879 -16.92 -59.99 -4.87
N SER A 880 -16.80 -59.96 -3.54
CA SER A 880 -16.43 -58.76 -2.80
C SER A 880 -15.00 -58.31 -3.15
N GLU A 881 -14.06 -59.25 -3.23
CA GLU A 881 -12.69 -59.00 -3.67
C GLU A 881 -12.64 -58.52 -5.12
N SER A 882 -13.40 -59.14 -6.02
CA SER A 882 -13.51 -58.72 -7.43
C SER A 882 -14.06 -57.30 -7.57
N HIS A 883 -15.04 -56.90 -6.74
CA HIS A 883 -15.52 -55.52 -6.69
C HIS A 883 -14.46 -54.55 -6.14
N ALA A 884 -13.70 -54.93 -5.11
CA ALA A 884 -12.61 -54.12 -4.57
C ALA A 884 -11.45 -53.95 -5.59
N VAL A 885 -11.11 -55.01 -6.32
CA VAL A 885 -10.13 -54.97 -7.42
C VAL A 885 -10.64 -54.11 -8.57
N ALA A 886 -11.90 -54.25 -9.00
CA ALA A 886 -12.50 -53.41 -10.03
C ALA A 886 -12.51 -51.93 -9.64
N GLY A 887 -12.79 -51.60 -8.37
CA GLY A 887 -12.66 -50.25 -7.83
C GLY A 887 -11.23 -49.72 -7.93
N LYS A 888 -10.25 -50.46 -7.41
CA LYS A 888 -8.82 -50.12 -7.50
C LYS A 888 -8.35 -49.91 -8.94
N VAL A 889 -8.74 -50.80 -9.88
CA VAL A 889 -8.42 -50.69 -11.32
C VAL A 889 -9.05 -49.44 -11.93
N ASN A 890 -10.29 -49.09 -11.58
CA ASN A 890 -10.95 -47.88 -12.08
C ASN A 890 -10.27 -46.60 -11.54
N ASP A 891 -9.86 -46.59 -10.26
CA ASP A 891 -9.13 -45.45 -9.67
C ASP A 891 -7.68 -45.34 -10.15
N LEU A 892 -7.04 -46.44 -10.52
CA LEU A 892 -5.79 -46.43 -11.27
C LEU A 892 -6.02 -45.88 -12.70
N SER A 893 -7.11 -46.27 -13.38
CA SER A 893 -7.47 -45.70 -14.69
C SER A 893 -7.73 -44.20 -14.62
N LYS A 894 -8.42 -43.71 -13.58
CA LYS A 894 -8.60 -42.27 -13.31
C LYS A 894 -7.25 -41.57 -13.10
N ARG A 895 -6.38 -42.13 -12.26
CA ARG A 895 -5.03 -41.59 -12.00
C ARG A 895 -4.17 -41.55 -13.27
N ILE A 896 -4.13 -42.63 -14.05
CA ILE A 896 -3.44 -42.70 -15.35
C ILE A 896 -3.98 -41.64 -16.32
N LYS A 897 -5.30 -41.46 -16.42
CA LYS A 897 -5.91 -40.41 -17.25
C LYS A 897 -5.54 -39.00 -16.77
N HIS A 898 -5.43 -38.78 -15.46
CA HIS A 898 -5.01 -37.50 -14.90
C HIS A 898 -3.51 -37.23 -15.14
N THR A 899 -2.61 -38.18 -14.86
CA THR A 899 -1.17 -38.04 -15.12
C THR A 899 -0.88 -37.92 -16.63
N THR A 900 -1.62 -38.63 -17.49
CA THR A 900 -1.52 -38.47 -18.96
C THR A 900 -1.92 -37.07 -19.39
N LYS A 901 -3.00 -36.48 -18.84
CA LYS A 901 -3.38 -35.08 -19.11
C LYS A 901 -2.31 -34.09 -18.61
N ALA A 902 -1.77 -34.30 -17.41
CA ALA A 902 -0.71 -33.46 -16.86
C ALA A 902 0.58 -33.55 -17.70
N MET A 903 0.94 -34.76 -18.15
CA MET A 903 2.07 -34.99 -19.06
C MET A 903 1.83 -34.32 -20.42
N MET A 904 0.63 -34.45 -21.02
CA MET A 904 0.28 -33.75 -22.26
C MET A 904 0.36 -32.22 -22.10
N ALA A 905 -0.08 -31.68 -20.95
CA ALA A 905 0.08 -30.27 -20.64
C ALA A 905 1.56 -29.87 -20.59
N ARG A 906 2.40 -30.58 -19.82
CA ARG A 906 3.85 -30.32 -19.76
C ARG A 906 4.56 -30.50 -21.10
N VAL A 907 4.14 -31.45 -21.94
CA VAL A 907 4.65 -31.61 -23.31
C VAL A 907 4.23 -30.43 -24.20
N SER A 908 3.02 -29.91 -24.05
CA SER A 908 2.57 -28.72 -24.79
C SER A 908 3.27 -27.43 -24.33
N GLU A 909 3.55 -27.28 -23.03
CA GLU A 909 4.39 -26.21 -22.48
C GLU A 909 5.83 -26.33 -23.00
N LEU A 910 6.41 -27.54 -22.98
CA LEU A 910 7.75 -27.81 -23.51
C LEU A 910 7.83 -27.47 -25.00
N ALA A 911 6.83 -27.88 -25.79
CA ALA A 911 6.75 -27.55 -27.22
C ALA A 911 6.60 -26.04 -27.47
N MET A 912 5.82 -25.33 -26.63
CA MET A 912 5.74 -23.86 -26.68
C MET A 912 7.10 -23.21 -26.34
N HIS A 913 7.79 -23.69 -25.30
CA HIS A 913 9.11 -23.18 -24.93
C HIS A 913 10.18 -23.50 -25.97
N GLN A 914 10.14 -24.68 -26.61
CA GLN A 914 11.00 -25.05 -27.73
C GLN A 914 10.72 -24.15 -28.95
N GLY A 915 9.46 -23.94 -29.31
CA GLY A 915 9.08 -23.03 -30.39
C GLY A 915 9.51 -21.58 -30.13
N MET A 916 9.38 -21.11 -28.88
CA MET A 916 9.85 -19.79 -28.46
C MET A 916 11.39 -19.68 -28.48
N ALA A 917 12.11 -20.73 -28.07
CA ALA A 917 13.56 -20.78 -28.14
C ALA A 917 14.06 -20.78 -29.60
N VAL A 918 13.40 -21.52 -30.50
CA VAL A 918 13.69 -21.50 -31.94
C VAL A 918 13.41 -20.12 -32.55
N ALA A 919 12.29 -19.48 -32.19
CA ALA A 919 11.97 -18.12 -32.66
C ALA A 919 12.99 -17.08 -32.16
N LEU A 920 13.41 -17.14 -30.89
CA LEU A 920 14.46 -16.28 -30.34
C LEU A 920 15.83 -16.56 -30.96
N TYR A 921 16.15 -17.81 -31.30
CA TYR A 921 17.37 -18.17 -32.02
C TYR A 921 17.35 -17.63 -33.46
N GLN A 922 16.21 -17.71 -34.16
CA GLN A 922 16.04 -17.07 -35.47
C GLN A 922 16.16 -15.54 -35.37
N GLU A 923 15.57 -14.91 -34.35
CA GLU A 923 15.71 -13.47 -34.12
C GLU A 923 17.18 -13.08 -33.81
N LYS A 924 17.90 -13.90 -33.04
CA LYS A 924 19.35 -13.74 -32.80
C LYS A 924 20.13 -13.82 -34.11
N VAL A 925 19.95 -14.89 -34.90
CA VAL A 925 20.64 -15.08 -36.18
C VAL A 925 20.34 -13.92 -37.14
N ASN A 926 19.08 -13.48 -37.26
CA ASN A 926 18.70 -12.33 -38.08
C ASN A 926 19.39 -11.02 -37.65
N LYS A 927 19.58 -10.82 -36.33
CA LYS A 927 20.31 -9.66 -35.79
C LYS A 927 21.82 -9.77 -35.99
N GLU A 928 22.40 -10.97 -35.87
CA GLU A 928 23.81 -11.21 -36.18
C GLU A 928 24.08 -10.98 -37.68
N LEU A 929 23.21 -11.46 -38.56
CA LEU A 929 23.28 -11.22 -40.00
C LEU A 929 23.17 -9.72 -40.33
N LEU A 930 22.22 -9.00 -39.70
CA LEU A 930 22.09 -7.55 -39.84
C LEU A 930 23.31 -6.78 -39.29
N ILE A 931 24.01 -7.31 -38.29
CA ILE A 931 25.27 -6.75 -37.78
C ILE A 931 26.42 -6.99 -38.76
N GLU A 932 26.52 -8.15 -39.40
CA GLU A 932 27.53 -8.38 -40.44
C GLU A 932 27.23 -7.59 -41.73
N GLU A 933 25.97 -7.45 -42.14
CA GLU A 933 25.56 -6.50 -43.19
C GLU A 933 25.92 -5.05 -42.83
N ALA A 934 25.77 -4.66 -41.55
CA ALA A 934 26.12 -3.33 -41.09
C ALA A 934 27.62 -3.07 -41.05
N LYS A 935 28.41 -4.08 -40.63
CA LYS A 935 29.88 -4.04 -40.67
C LYS A 935 30.41 -3.96 -42.09
N THR A 936 29.88 -4.77 -43.00
CA THR A 936 30.31 -4.78 -44.40
C THR A 936 29.92 -3.49 -45.14
N ARG A 937 28.71 -2.95 -44.90
CA ARG A 937 28.33 -1.60 -45.37
C ARG A 937 29.24 -0.50 -44.82
N LEU A 938 29.53 -0.52 -43.52
CA LEU A 938 30.42 0.47 -42.91
C LEU A 938 31.86 0.37 -43.46
N ALA A 939 32.36 -0.84 -43.67
CA ALA A 939 33.67 -1.08 -44.30
C ALA A 939 33.72 -0.61 -45.77
N SER A 940 32.58 -0.63 -46.48
CA SER A 940 32.45 -0.05 -47.83
C SER A 940 32.19 1.47 -47.83
N GLY A 941 32.25 2.15 -46.68
CA GLY A 941 31.99 3.59 -46.56
C GLY A 941 30.50 3.99 -46.64
N LEU A 942 29.57 3.04 -46.55
CA LEU A 942 28.13 3.27 -46.60
C LEU A 942 27.50 3.28 -45.19
N ALA A 943 26.32 3.86 -45.06
CA ALA A 943 25.61 3.94 -43.78
C ALA A 943 25.29 2.52 -43.24
N PRO A 944 25.46 2.24 -41.92
CA PRO A 944 25.37 0.88 -41.37
C PRO A 944 24.04 0.16 -41.60
N THR A 945 22.92 0.87 -41.74
CA THR A 945 21.65 0.24 -42.17
C THR A 945 20.89 1.16 -43.13
N PRO A 946 20.06 0.59 -44.03
CA PRO A 946 19.15 1.39 -44.87
C PRO A 946 18.11 2.20 -44.09
N ALA A 947 17.98 2.02 -42.77
CA ALA A 947 17.17 2.89 -41.91
C ALA A 947 17.95 4.16 -41.53
N ILE A 948 19.18 3.99 -41.01
CA ILE A 948 20.11 5.09 -40.70
C ILE A 948 20.44 5.90 -41.96
N GLU A 949 20.58 5.25 -43.11
CA GLU A 949 20.74 5.90 -44.42
C GLU A 949 19.59 6.86 -44.75
N ARG A 950 18.34 6.43 -44.56
CA ARG A 950 17.15 7.27 -44.77
C ARG A 950 17.01 8.37 -43.71
N GLU A 951 17.55 8.19 -42.51
CA GLU A 951 17.61 9.25 -41.49
C GLU A 951 18.72 10.26 -41.77
N PHE A 952 19.88 9.82 -42.27
CA PHE A 952 20.95 10.68 -42.77
C PHE A 952 20.47 11.54 -43.93
N TYR A 953 19.82 10.97 -44.96
CA TYR A 953 19.22 11.77 -46.04
C TYR A 953 18.14 12.75 -45.55
N ARG A 954 17.39 12.42 -44.50
CA ARG A 954 16.44 13.37 -43.86
C ARG A 954 17.14 14.47 -43.06
N ALA A 955 18.32 14.21 -42.50
CA ALA A 955 19.13 15.19 -41.79
C ALA A 955 19.83 16.13 -42.79
N GLU A 956 20.45 15.58 -43.83
CA GLU A 956 20.99 16.31 -44.99
C GLU A 956 19.94 17.25 -45.59
N TYR A 957 18.75 16.74 -45.92
CA TYR A 957 17.68 17.55 -46.51
C TYR A 957 17.25 18.71 -45.59
N LYS A 958 17.15 18.48 -44.28
CA LYS A 958 16.87 19.53 -43.29
C LYS A 958 18.02 20.52 -43.11
N SER A 959 19.27 20.06 -43.22
CA SER A 959 20.45 20.91 -43.16
C SER A 959 20.50 21.84 -44.38
N HIS A 960 20.23 21.30 -45.57
CA HIS A 960 20.09 22.05 -46.81
C HIS A 960 18.91 23.05 -46.76
N GLU A 961 17.74 22.64 -46.27
CA GLU A 961 16.58 23.51 -46.05
C GLU A 961 16.92 24.67 -45.09
N GLN A 962 17.66 24.40 -44.01
CA GLN A 962 18.14 25.42 -43.07
C GLN A 962 19.21 26.33 -43.68
N ALA A 963 20.12 25.82 -44.51
CA ALA A 963 21.12 26.60 -45.21
C ALA A 963 20.49 27.56 -46.23
N VAL A 964 19.52 27.09 -47.03
CA VAL A 964 18.74 27.92 -47.95
C VAL A 964 17.94 28.98 -47.18
N ALA A 965 17.31 28.63 -46.05
CA ALA A 965 16.63 29.61 -45.20
C ALA A 965 17.58 30.67 -44.62
N GLN A 966 18.80 30.28 -44.21
CA GLN A 966 19.82 31.22 -43.72
C GLN A 966 20.34 32.14 -44.84
N GLN A 967 20.57 31.61 -46.05
CA GLN A 967 20.93 32.41 -47.22
C GLN A 967 19.83 33.42 -47.57
N ALA A 968 18.56 32.99 -47.62
CA ALA A 968 17.44 33.89 -47.84
C ALA A 968 17.31 34.98 -46.75
N ILE A 969 17.60 34.66 -45.49
CA ILE A 969 17.64 35.65 -44.40
C ILE A 969 18.82 36.63 -44.55
N ALA A 970 20.00 36.15 -44.98
CA ALA A 970 21.16 36.99 -45.23
C ALA A 970 20.93 37.94 -46.43
N GLU A 971 20.36 37.41 -47.51
CA GLU A 971 20.00 38.20 -48.69
C GLU A 971 18.93 39.26 -48.35
N ARG A 972 17.90 38.89 -47.56
CA ARG A 972 16.87 39.83 -47.09
C ARG A 972 17.44 40.90 -46.15
N LYS A 973 18.55 40.63 -45.44
CA LYS A 973 19.31 41.64 -44.67
C LYS A 973 20.12 42.56 -45.58
N MET A 974 20.77 42.03 -46.62
CA MET A 974 21.49 42.85 -47.61
C MET A 974 20.54 43.79 -48.35
N ARG A 975 19.40 43.27 -48.83
CA ARG A 975 18.32 44.07 -49.44
C ARG A 975 17.74 45.14 -48.48
N ALA A 976 17.79 44.92 -47.16
CA ALA A 976 17.37 45.89 -46.15
C ALA A 976 18.44 46.94 -45.76
N GLN A 977 19.69 46.80 -46.25
CA GLN A 977 20.74 47.82 -46.08
C GLN A 977 20.94 48.68 -47.34
N ALA A 978 20.47 48.22 -48.50
CA ALA A 978 20.38 49.02 -49.72
C ALA A 978 19.16 49.96 -49.67
N ASN A 979 19.38 51.24 -49.32
CA ASN A 979 18.33 52.24 -49.34
C ASN A 979 17.83 52.51 -50.77
N GLY A 980 16.52 52.42 -51.00
CA GLY A 980 15.83 53.18 -52.04
C GLY A 980 15.79 52.58 -53.44
N CYS A 981 15.20 51.40 -53.60
CA CYS A 981 14.49 51.05 -54.83
C CYS A 981 13.06 50.58 -54.51
N ILE A 982 12.11 50.93 -55.37
CA ILE A 982 10.72 50.49 -55.29
C ILE A 982 10.56 49.40 -56.35
N ASP A 983 10.86 48.15 -55.98
CA ASP A 983 10.52 47.00 -56.82
C ASP A 983 9.00 46.81 -56.81
N THR A 984 8.40 46.73 -58.00
CA THR A 984 6.95 46.75 -58.19
C THR A 984 6.29 45.35 -58.15
N ASP A 985 6.84 44.44 -57.34
CA ASP A 985 6.40 43.03 -57.19
C ASP A 985 5.87 42.73 -55.77
N ASP A 986 4.93 43.55 -55.30
CA ASP A 986 4.24 43.37 -54.02
C ASP A 986 2.94 42.57 -54.26
N GLU A 987 2.95 41.24 -54.08
CA GLU A 987 1.80 40.32 -54.31
C GLU A 987 0.63 40.54 -53.33
N PHE A 988 -0.01 41.70 -53.41
CA PHE A 988 -1.09 42.14 -52.53
C PHE A 988 -2.26 42.70 -53.32
N TYR A 989 -3.40 42.02 -53.20
CA TYR A 989 -4.65 42.49 -53.80
C TYR A 989 -5.28 43.56 -52.91
N ILE A 990 -5.56 44.72 -53.50
CA ILE A 990 -6.14 45.89 -52.83
C ILE A 990 -7.66 45.90 -53.02
N TYR A 991 -8.41 45.82 -51.92
CA TYR A 991 -9.83 46.18 -51.88
C TYR A 991 -10.00 47.48 -51.08
N PRO A 992 -11.12 48.24 -51.25
CA PRO A 992 -11.23 49.63 -50.79
C PRO A 992 -11.01 49.90 -49.29
N THR A 993 -10.99 48.88 -48.43
CA THR A 993 -10.77 49.02 -46.98
C THR A 993 -9.81 47.99 -46.36
N LEU A 994 -9.24 47.05 -47.13
CA LEU A 994 -8.26 46.07 -46.64
C LEU A 994 -7.26 45.60 -47.72
N ARG A 995 -6.00 45.42 -47.30
CA ARG A 995 -4.88 44.86 -48.09
C ARG A 995 -4.63 43.40 -47.64
N THR A 996 -4.61 42.45 -48.57
CA THR A 996 -4.41 41.01 -48.26
C THR A 996 -3.52 40.29 -49.27
N THR A 997 -2.86 39.20 -48.86
CA THR A 997 -2.07 38.29 -49.72
C THR A 997 -2.87 37.11 -50.28
N ALA A 998 -4.19 37.04 -50.04
CA ALA A 998 -5.01 35.93 -50.52
C ALA A 998 -5.42 36.16 -51.98
N GLN A 999 -4.92 35.34 -52.89
CA GLN A 999 -5.34 35.38 -54.30
C GLN A 999 -6.86 35.12 -54.44
N PRO A 1000 -7.57 35.88 -55.30
CA PRO A 1000 -8.99 35.64 -55.56
C PRO A 1000 -9.17 34.29 -56.27
N ARG A 1001 -10.17 33.50 -55.86
CA ARG A 1001 -10.44 32.19 -56.47
C ARG A 1001 -11.07 32.34 -57.85
N PRO A 1002 -10.52 31.72 -58.92
CA PRO A 1002 -11.17 31.69 -60.22
C PRO A 1002 -12.52 30.96 -60.18
N ASN A 1003 -13.56 31.60 -60.71
CA ASN A 1003 -14.80 30.92 -61.06
C ASN A 1003 -14.68 30.39 -62.50
N ALA A 1004 -14.79 29.06 -62.65
CA ALA A 1004 -14.42 28.28 -63.84
C ALA A 1004 -12.91 28.13 -64.09
N TYR A 1005 -12.56 27.00 -64.71
CA TYR A 1005 -11.19 26.56 -65.00
C TYR A 1005 -11.14 26.05 -66.45
N ILE A 1006 -10.20 26.56 -67.23
CA ILE A 1006 -9.91 26.10 -68.60
C ILE A 1006 -8.64 25.24 -68.53
N PRO A 1007 -8.66 23.98 -69.00
CA PRO A 1007 -7.50 23.10 -68.93
C PRO A 1007 -6.56 23.32 -70.12
N ASP A 1008 -5.36 23.83 -69.87
CA ASP A 1008 -4.28 23.84 -70.87
C ASP A 1008 -3.78 22.42 -71.14
N THR A 1009 -3.80 22.00 -72.40
CA THR A 1009 -3.43 20.63 -72.82
C THR A 1009 -2.02 20.56 -73.40
N THR A 1010 -1.05 20.13 -72.59
CA THR A 1010 0.27 19.69 -73.07
C THR A 1010 0.59 18.28 -72.55
N PRO A 1011 0.76 17.26 -73.41
CA PRO A 1011 0.94 15.87 -73.01
C PRO A 1011 2.38 15.54 -72.60
N SER A 1012 2.55 14.45 -71.84
CA SER A 1012 3.82 14.03 -71.24
C SER A 1012 4.49 12.85 -71.95
N VAL A 1013 5.75 12.60 -71.58
CA VAL A 1013 6.49 11.33 -71.76
C VAL A 1013 7.31 11.15 -70.47
N THR A 1014 7.47 9.98 -69.85
CA THR A 1014 7.36 8.60 -70.36
C THR A 1014 6.64 7.65 -69.38
N ALA A 1015 5.64 6.88 -69.87
CA ALA A 1015 5.46 5.43 -69.58
C ALA A 1015 4.15 4.89 -70.21
N ALA A 1016 4.26 3.91 -71.12
CA ALA A 1016 3.18 3.09 -71.72
C ALA A 1016 2.10 3.84 -72.54
N ALA A 1017 1.47 3.24 -73.57
CA ALA A 1017 1.86 2.12 -74.44
C ALA A 1017 0.99 2.11 -75.72
N ALA A 1018 1.48 1.43 -76.76
CA ALA A 1018 0.74 0.88 -77.93
C ALA A 1018 0.03 1.82 -78.94
N ALA A 1019 0.18 1.43 -80.22
CA ALA A 1019 -0.79 1.57 -81.32
C ALA A 1019 -1.33 2.96 -81.74
N ALA A 1020 -0.54 3.61 -82.57
CA ALA A 1020 -0.88 4.53 -83.67
C ALA A 1020 -2.36 4.64 -84.17
N ALA A 1021 -2.77 5.88 -84.41
CA ALA A 1021 -3.66 6.28 -85.51
C ALA A 1021 -3.21 7.64 -86.09
N ARG A 1022 -3.50 7.93 -87.36
CA ARG A 1022 -3.14 9.20 -88.02
C ARG A 1022 -4.27 10.23 -87.92
N GLY A 1023 -3.91 11.49 -87.68
CA GLY A 1023 -4.57 12.65 -88.30
C GLY A 1023 -5.32 13.62 -87.37
N VAL A 1024 -4.99 14.92 -87.52
CA VAL A 1024 -5.91 16.06 -87.75
C VAL A 1024 -7.23 16.08 -86.95
N VAL A 1025 -7.65 17.09 -86.17
CA VAL A 1025 -7.15 18.36 -85.59
C VAL A 1025 -8.41 19.06 -85.02
N THR A 1026 -8.37 19.49 -83.76
CA THR A 1026 -9.24 20.52 -83.09
C THR A 1026 -10.77 20.58 -83.33
N GLU A 1027 -11.53 20.32 -82.26
CA GLU A 1027 -12.75 21.07 -81.89
C GLU A 1027 -12.66 21.48 -80.40
N LEU A 1028 -13.33 22.56 -79.98
CA LEU A 1028 -13.23 23.09 -78.60
C LEU A 1028 -14.18 22.37 -77.62
N PRO A 1029 -13.71 21.88 -76.45
CA PRO A 1029 -14.57 21.22 -75.46
C PRO A 1029 -15.25 22.20 -74.48
N ILE A 1030 -16.56 22.03 -74.31
CA ILE A 1030 -17.41 22.76 -73.35
C ILE A 1030 -17.09 22.35 -71.89
N PRO A 1031 -17.16 23.26 -70.89
CA PRO A 1031 -16.86 22.94 -69.49
C PRO A 1031 -17.73 21.81 -68.91
N LYS A 1032 -17.11 20.89 -68.16
CA LYS A 1032 -17.79 19.83 -67.41
C LYS A 1032 -17.70 20.08 -65.89
N PRO A 1033 -18.73 19.69 -65.10
CA PRO A 1033 -18.70 19.82 -63.64
C PRO A 1033 -17.60 18.95 -63.01
N TYR A 1034 -17.17 19.34 -61.80
CA TYR A 1034 -16.02 18.78 -61.10
C TYR A 1034 -15.99 17.24 -61.07
N GLY A 1035 -14.88 16.66 -61.57
CA GLY A 1035 -14.52 15.27 -61.33
C GLY A 1035 -14.18 14.98 -59.86
N GLY A 1036 -13.77 13.75 -59.56
CA GLY A 1036 -13.69 13.18 -58.20
C GLY A 1036 -12.73 13.80 -57.18
N HIS A 1037 -12.24 15.02 -57.38
CA HIS A 1037 -11.30 15.73 -56.50
C HIS A 1037 -11.82 17.12 -56.06
N ALA A 1038 -13.09 17.20 -55.66
CA ALA A 1038 -13.62 18.37 -54.96
C ALA A 1038 -12.97 18.50 -53.56
N PRO A 1039 -12.38 19.67 -53.19
CA PRO A 1039 -11.49 19.79 -52.03
C PRO A 1039 -12.20 19.90 -50.66
N PHE A 1040 -13.46 19.48 -50.54
CA PHE A 1040 -14.10 19.27 -49.24
C PHE A 1040 -15.21 18.21 -49.31
N ARG A 1041 -14.97 17.03 -48.74
CA ARG A 1041 -15.99 16.00 -48.47
C ARG A 1041 -15.70 15.41 -47.08
N PRO A 1042 -16.68 15.38 -46.15
CA PRO A 1042 -16.49 14.69 -44.87
C PRO A 1042 -16.11 13.22 -45.12
N ARG A 1043 -15.05 12.74 -44.44
CA ARG A 1043 -14.61 11.35 -44.60
C ARG A 1043 -15.59 10.39 -43.93
N GLU A 1044 -16.15 9.48 -44.70
CA GLU A 1044 -16.87 8.31 -44.18
C GLU A 1044 -15.91 7.42 -43.37
N LYS A 1045 -16.46 6.69 -42.38
CA LYS A 1045 -15.66 5.87 -41.45
C LYS A 1045 -15.13 4.63 -42.19
N GLY A 1046 -13.84 4.60 -42.48
CA GLY A 1046 -13.20 3.50 -43.18
C GLY A 1046 -13.33 2.15 -42.44
N ALA A 1047 -13.72 1.11 -43.17
CA ALA A 1047 -14.03 -0.23 -42.66
C ALA A 1047 -12.81 -1.07 -42.18
N GLN A 1048 -11.75 -0.41 -41.71
CA GLN A 1048 -10.53 -1.05 -41.19
C GLN A 1048 -10.22 -0.70 -39.72
N MET A 1049 -11.15 -0.06 -39.01
CA MET A 1049 -11.12 -0.07 -37.54
C MET A 1049 -11.62 -1.43 -37.01
N ARG A 1050 -10.71 -2.41 -36.93
CA ARG A 1050 -10.93 -3.62 -36.14
C ARG A 1050 -11.06 -3.24 -34.67
N TYR A 1051 -12.28 -3.35 -34.13
CA TYR A 1051 -12.52 -3.16 -32.70
C TYR A 1051 -11.74 -4.20 -31.88
N PHE A 1052 -10.83 -3.74 -31.02
CA PHE A 1052 -10.33 -4.55 -29.90
C PHE A 1052 -11.46 -4.73 -28.88
N ARG A 1053 -12.34 -5.72 -29.11
CA ARG A 1053 -13.18 -6.27 -28.04
C ARG A 1053 -12.23 -6.80 -26.96
N ARG A 1054 -12.36 -6.28 -25.73
CA ARG A 1054 -11.84 -6.99 -24.55
C ARG A 1054 -12.53 -8.36 -24.49
N ALA A 1055 -11.78 -9.41 -24.16
CA ALA A 1055 -12.37 -10.71 -23.93
C ALA A 1055 -13.31 -10.64 -22.71
N VAL A 1056 -14.59 -10.94 -22.92
CA VAL A 1056 -15.52 -11.20 -21.82
C VAL A 1056 -15.26 -12.63 -21.38
N ILE A 1057 -14.60 -12.78 -20.24
CA ILE A 1057 -14.48 -14.07 -19.57
C ILE A 1057 -15.90 -14.44 -19.10
N LYS A 1058 -16.45 -15.55 -19.59
CA LYS A 1058 -17.68 -16.11 -19.01
C LYS A 1058 -17.40 -16.48 -17.56
N ALA A 1059 -18.35 -16.24 -16.67
CA ALA A 1059 -18.35 -16.91 -15.38
C ALA A 1059 -18.33 -18.43 -15.62
N VAL A 1060 -17.50 -19.14 -14.85
CA VAL A 1060 -17.61 -20.59 -14.72
C VAL A 1060 -18.72 -20.83 -13.71
N GLU A 1061 -19.75 -21.54 -14.13
CA GLU A 1061 -20.75 -22.10 -13.22
C GLU A 1061 -20.08 -23.19 -12.38
N ILE A 1062 -20.26 -23.10 -11.06
CA ILE A 1062 -19.96 -24.13 -10.05
C ILE A 1062 -21.27 -24.42 -9.35
#